data_AF-A0A5M4DEI1-F1
#
_entry.id   AF-A0A5M4DEI1-F1
#
_cell.length_a   1.000
_cell.length_b   1.000
_cell.length_c   1.000
_cell.angle_alpha   90.00
_cell.angle_beta   90.00
_cell.angle_gamma   90.00
#
_symmetry.space_group_name_H-M   'P 1'
#
loop_
_entity.id
_entity.type
_entity.pdbx_description
1 polymer ?
#
loop_
_entity_poly.entity_id
_entity_poly.type
_entity_poly.pdbx_seq_one_letter_code
_entity_poly.pdbx_strand_id
1 'polypeptide(L)'
;MFSVLLPVLIAMGPIVNEPSSSQLEFFGDDVGVRMTKVPVAGNPGAFEFVEQFFVRGETGKWKAVLSSPTHPDVARLTRVAESTLLKRTGAGLFASAPSHSFESCSLSKKGQGSEFLLRRVSEGVTLTKRVWAPQKGRQIKVSLQAEFPTNGQRIEYFLDSYAFTPDRKPLSGAGKPDSTFSPGLRPKEGQVVGDHFYRAPVISAQRGPLAALILPDLDVLADNRPMATILDLDAANGVVDATLMSYGFAEHELAGHVYFVHDASMTKRVPKTLLLAYDLVLDGNAEPFGAYRQAVDFTWERYGNANFEKVLPQAMPFEEYAKFCYPAVFKEAYGSNKLGWFEVEIDGQVCGGVPAGWGFTNGWVSWQCWFNQLRSAWGLRWWGKKLDNAEWVDKADKMLNLALAAPMDRGAVPTTYLSREKQWRGCLIMPRQDCYYDLTNMAWKGIWMLRWLEFEDCPRREEILRQCREMAELMMRFQNGDSSFPTWLTKEHEVVPILDHSAQSALPAWFLAEYVSTWSDLVGRVAAAQKAGRADPLSEVEAKELGRIADTVARAKQSAHRAAGFLVTNVIDQQRYYDFETFFSCSPKQCLQANGALDDVAMHDAHTLSPPQNTLCMQWAAEALWKVADLTEGPIASSGTPRPPSYELRKYALKALDIMALYQNVWSVSFRKAAYTFGGFGVQNSDGEYLDARQAQFGCTLADFGATLGRRDYFERGVAAARASMTLINHPLHVELNLYPNPNYPPGLQPENTGHGGTDQQNGRTGFDWGEGSGLAAIAWLLDKYGDVYIDDVSGWAVGVDGVVSARDGGGAYDAVDFTGNVTSRRMIAVKRRSGGASKIEAGSYPHLLSASLTPSQDGRGDVWVSADFVGLALGDFEGAFVVEGGTHAEATPVPWREQSGIRQGMSLQTRFDPAWNGKPIRLKGQWRGLNFSAGPWVFYVDPTFDFSDWRMPGWEVQGNFAETPTYSTRMNFGVAPGEAFIGTCENGKGGYDDTYTGRITSPPFLLTKPRIRLLVGGGSGPGVYVALIDDQDKQLQVARGQNSERMREVLWEVSEHRGKHLRLLIVDEETGGWGHINVGRVRCADE
;
A
#
# COMPACT_ATOMS: atom_id res chain seq x y z
N MET A 1 -14.49 -14.53 10.42
CA MET A 1 -15.42 -14.68 11.57
C MET A 1 -14.79 -14.03 12.81
N PHE A 2 -14.92 -12.70 12.93
CA PHE A 2 -14.82 -11.85 14.15
C PHE A 2 -15.09 -10.41 13.67
N SER A 3 -16.35 -10.15 13.30
CA SER A 3 -16.87 -8.80 13.08
C SER A 3 -17.93 -8.60 14.14
N VAL A 4 -17.59 -7.90 15.22
CA VAL A 4 -18.54 -7.58 16.28
C VAL A 4 -18.52 -6.06 16.52
N LEU A 5 -19.52 -5.41 15.93
CA LEU A 5 -20.36 -4.35 16.51
C LEU A 5 -19.67 -3.27 17.36
N LEU A 6 -19.42 -2.11 16.76
CA LEU A 6 -19.80 -0.81 17.34
C LEU A 6 -21.11 -0.40 16.64
N PRO A 7 -22.16 0.04 17.36
CA PRO A 7 -22.10 1.23 18.21
C PRO A 7 -22.65 0.95 19.62
N VAL A 8 -21.97 1.42 20.67
CA VAL A 8 -22.57 1.48 22.01
C VAL A 8 -22.83 2.94 22.33
N LEU A 9 -24.11 3.30 22.20
CA LEU A 9 -24.72 4.44 22.87
C LEU A 9 -24.32 4.49 24.35
N ILE A 10 -23.97 5.69 24.77
CA ILE A 10 -23.58 6.10 26.12
C ILE A 10 -24.61 5.60 27.15
N ALA A 11 -24.19 4.69 28.02
CA ALA A 11 -24.80 4.52 29.33
C ALA A 11 -23.78 4.99 30.38
N MET A 12 -24.00 6.19 30.93
CA MET A 12 -23.31 6.66 32.12
C MET A 12 -23.73 5.79 33.31
N GLY A 13 -22.99 4.72 33.57
CA GLY A 13 -23.07 4.01 34.86
C GLY A 13 -22.40 4.83 35.97
N PRO A 14 -22.88 4.77 37.21
CA PRO A 14 -22.29 5.48 38.33
C PRO A 14 -20.84 5.03 38.54
N ILE A 15 -19.98 5.99 38.89
CA ILE A 15 -18.59 5.81 39.27
C ILE A 15 -18.52 4.71 40.35
N VAL A 16 -17.95 3.56 39.99
CA VAL A 16 -17.61 2.52 40.96
C VAL A 16 -16.25 2.90 41.54
N ASN A 17 -16.27 3.27 42.83
CA ASN A 17 -15.18 3.38 43.81
C ASN A 17 -13.81 3.85 43.30
N GLU A 18 -13.35 5.00 43.82
CA GLU A 18 -11.92 5.33 43.85
C GLU A 18 -11.15 4.12 44.40
N PRO A 19 -10.18 3.55 43.65
CA PRO A 19 -9.32 2.54 44.22
C PRO A 19 -8.47 3.21 45.30
N SER A 20 -8.51 2.66 46.51
CA SER A 20 -7.63 3.05 47.62
C SER A 20 -6.15 2.71 47.36
N SER A 21 -5.85 2.00 46.26
CA SER A 21 -4.51 1.56 45.90
C SER A 21 -3.74 2.61 45.08
N SER A 22 -2.47 2.79 45.40
CA SER A 22 -1.52 3.60 44.61
C SER A 22 -1.21 2.99 43.23
N GLN A 23 -1.66 1.75 42.97
CA GLN A 23 -1.40 1.00 41.75
C GLN A 23 -2.59 0.11 41.37
N LEU A 24 -2.83 -0.04 40.07
CA LEU A 24 -3.75 -1.03 39.47
C LEU A 24 -2.96 -1.85 38.45
N GLU A 25 -3.15 -3.17 38.42
CA GLU A 25 -2.42 -4.02 37.48
C GLU A 25 -3.24 -5.22 37.01
N PHE A 26 -2.91 -5.68 35.81
CA PHE A 26 -3.41 -6.91 35.23
C PHE A 26 -2.30 -7.56 34.42
N PHE A 27 -2.05 -8.83 34.69
CA PHE A 27 -1.07 -9.64 33.99
C PHE A 27 -1.76 -10.87 33.43
N GLY A 28 -1.80 -10.95 32.10
CA GLY A 28 -2.20 -12.17 31.39
C GLY A 28 -1.05 -13.18 31.36
N ASP A 29 -1.10 -14.07 30.40
CA ASP A 29 -0.15 -15.17 30.25
C ASP A 29 1.16 -14.69 29.59
N ASP A 30 1.06 -13.71 28.68
CA ASP A 30 2.15 -13.22 27.83
C ASP A 30 2.50 -11.74 28.04
N VAL A 31 1.50 -10.90 28.34
CA VAL A 31 1.66 -9.45 28.55
C VAL A 31 0.99 -8.98 29.84
N GLY A 32 1.45 -7.85 30.35
CA GLY A 32 0.87 -7.21 31.53
C GLY A 32 0.90 -5.69 31.44
N VAL A 33 -0.02 -5.06 32.16
CA VAL A 33 -0.16 -3.61 32.24
C VAL A 33 -0.28 -3.22 33.71
N ARG A 34 0.47 -2.19 34.09
CA ARG A 34 0.40 -1.57 35.41
C ARG A 34 0.17 -0.07 35.27
N MET A 35 -0.80 0.44 36.02
CA MET A 35 -1.08 1.86 36.18
C MET A 35 -0.60 2.29 37.56
N THR A 36 0.28 3.29 37.63
CA THR A 36 0.83 3.82 38.88
C THR A 36 0.37 5.25 39.09
N LYS A 37 -0.14 5.55 40.29
CA LYS A 37 -0.47 6.90 40.73
C LYS A 37 0.82 7.61 41.15
N VAL A 38 1.20 8.67 40.44
CA VAL A 38 2.44 9.43 40.67
C VAL A 38 2.13 10.92 40.92
N PRO A 39 2.89 11.62 41.79
CA PRO A 39 2.72 13.06 41.98
C PRO A 39 3.04 13.84 40.71
N VAL A 40 2.24 14.86 40.38
CA VAL A 40 2.55 15.78 39.28
C VAL A 40 3.67 16.72 39.72
N ALA A 41 4.77 16.74 38.98
CA ALA A 41 5.91 17.59 39.28
C ALA A 41 5.49 19.08 39.25
N GLY A 42 5.75 19.81 40.34
CA GLY A 42 5.45 21.24 40.43
C GLY A 42 4.05 21.60 40.93
N ASN A 43 3.15 20.63 41.17
CA ASN A 43 1.80 20.87 41.71
C ASN A 43 1.53 20.04 42.97
N PRO A 44 1.83 20.58 44.18
CA PRO A 44 1.65 19.88 45.44
C PRO A 44 0.18 19.52 45.70
N GLY A 45 -0.15 18.23 45.67
CA GLY A 45 -1.53 17.72 45.88
C GLY A 45 -2.18 17.14 44.62
N ALA A 46 -1.64 17.42 43.43
CA ALA A 46 -2.07 16.80 42.18
C ALA A 46 -1.31 15.49 41.91
N PHE A 47 -1.99 14.53 41.30
CA PHE A 47 -1.42 13.25 40.88
C PHE A 47 -1.88 12.90 39.47
N GLU A 48 -1.16 11.99 38.83
CA GLU A 48 -1.54 11.40 37.56
C GLU A 48 -1.38 9.87 37.60
N PHE A 49 -2.14 9.16 36.78
CA PHE A 49 -1.90 7.75 36.49
C PHE A 49 -1.00 7.63 35.26
N VAL A 50 0.12 6.92 35.42
CA VAL A 50 1.08 6.59 34.36
C VAL A 50 1.14 5.09 34.13
N GLU A 51 1.37 4.70 32.89
CA GLU A 51 1.34 3.33 32.39
C GLU A 51 2.74 2.71 32.32
N GLN A 52 2.83 1.41 32.65
CA GLN A 52 3.94 0.54 32.28
C GLN A 52 3.41 -0.74 31.65
N PHE A 53 4.08 -1.19 30.60
CA PHE A 53 3.73 -2.39 29.86
C PHE A 53 4.84 -3.42 29.95
N PHE A 54 4.43 -4.67 30.17
CA PHE A 54 5.29 -5.78 30.45
C PHE A 54 5.04 -6.92 29.46
N VAL A 55 6.10 -7.67 29.20
CA VAL A 55 6.04 -8.92 28.46
C VAL A 55 6.72 -10.02 29.25
N ARG A 56 6.29 -11.26 29.03
CA ARG A 56 6.92 -12.44 29.60
C ARG A 56 8.14 -12.82 28.76
N GLY A 57 9.33 -12.72 29.35
CA GLY A 57 10.57 -13.13 28.69
C GLY A 57 10.74 -14.65 28.66
N GLU A 58 11.78 -15.14 27.96
CA GLU A 58 12.07 -16.59 27.82
C GLU A 58 12.11 -17.36 29.14
N THR A 59 12.64 -16.74 30.20
CA THR A 59 12.75 -17.35 31.54
C THR A 59 11.42 -17.38 32.31
N GLY A 60 10.31 -16.94 31.68
CA GLY A 60 9.00 -16.80 32.29
C GLY A 60 8.86 -15.57 33.21
N LYS A 61 9.92 -14.76 33.36
CA LYS A 61 9.94 -13.53 34.17
C LYS A 61 9.33 -12.36 33.40
N TRP A 62 8.62 -11.50 34.12
CA TRP A 62 8.10 -10.24 33.59
C TRP A 62 9.21 -9.23 33.35
N LYS A 63 9.18 -8.61 32.17
CA LYS A 63 10.12 -7.57 31.73
C LYS A 63 9.33 -6.36 31.26
N ALA A 64 9.68 -5.18 31.77
CA ALA A 64 9.10 -3.93 31.28
C ALA A 64 9.66 -3.62 29.89
N VAL A 65 8.82 -3.11 28.99
CA VAL A 65 9.22 -2.77 27.61
C VAL A 65 8.87 -1.34 27.27
N LEU A 66 7.63 -0.92 27.55
CA LEU A 66 7.15 0.44 27.35
C LEU A 66 6.73 1.08 28.67
N SER A 67 6.95 2.37 28.80
CA SER A 67 6.42 3.19 29.89
C SER A 67 5.89 4.51 29.34
N SER A 68 4.94 5.15 30.02
CA SER A 68 4.61 6.56 29.71
C SER A 68 5.86 7.41 29.86
N PRO A 69 6.09 8.42 28.99
CA PRO A 69 7.28 9.27 29.08
C PRO A 69 7.43 10.01 30.42
N THR A 70 6.32 10.24 31.13
CA THR A 70 6.30 10.85 32.47
C THR A 70 6.49 9.84 33.60
N HIS A 71 6.62 8.54 33.34
CA HIS A 71 6.81 7.55 34.38
C HIS A 71 8.13 7.78 35.17
N PRO A 72 8.16 7.63 36.50
CA PRO A 72 9.36 7.88 37.33
C PRO A 72 10.60 7.05 36.95
N ASP A 73 10.39 5.85 36.41
CA ASP A 73 11.47 4.97 35.90
C ASP A 73 12.12 5.48 34.60
N VAL A 74 11.52 6.47 33.92
CA VAL A 74 12.06 7.05 32.69
C VAL A 74 12.96 8.23 33.05
N ALA A 75 14.25 8.12 32.75
CA ALA A 75 15.20 9.21 32.97
C ALA A 75 14.89 10.40 32.04
N ARG A 76 14.77 11.60 32.64
CA ARG A 76 14.38 12.84 31.94
C ARG A 76 15.61 13.72 31.69
N LEU A 77 15.68 14.31 30.49
CA LEU A 77 16.76 15.19 30.06
C LEU A 77 16.41 16.68 30.22
N THR A 78 15.11 17.03 30.27
CA THR A 78 14.63 18.40 30.46
C THR A 78 13.61 18.50 31.61
N ARG A 79 13.35 19.73 32.11
CA ARG A 79 12.29 19.99 33.10
C ARG A 79 10.92 19.94 32.41
N VAL A 80 9.98 19.22 33.02
CA VAL A 80 8.62 19.00 32.49
C VAL A 80 7.83 20.30 32.36
N ALA A 81 7.25 20.53 31.18
CA ALA A 81 6.11 21.43 31.00
C ALA A 81 4.84 20.71 31.49
N GLU A 82 3.94 21.42 32.16
CA GLU A 82 2.65 20.85 32.60
C GLU A 82 1.97 20.09 31.45
N SER A 83 1.37 18.94 31.76
CA SER A 83 0.59 18.14 30.81
C SER A 83 -0.53 19.00 30.22
N THR A 84 -0.27 19.57 29.05
CA THR A 84 -1.30 20.27 28.27
C THR A 84 -2.18 19.21 27.61
N LEU A 85 -3.50 19.31 27.80
CA LEU A 85 -4.45 18.41 27.11
C LEU A 85 -4.28 18.48 25.59
N LEU A 86 -3.83 19.65 25.14
CA LEU A 86 -3.54 20.06 23.78
C LEU A 86 -2.46 21.14 23.89
N LYS A 87 -1.34 21.00 23.18
CA LYS A 87 -0.42 22.14 23.04
C LYS A 87 -1.09 23.15 22.11
N ARG A 88 -1.17 24.42 22.56
CA ARG A 88 -1.93 25.47 21.85
C ARG A 88 -1.05 26.50 21.14
N THR A 89 0.25 26.58 21.48
CA THR A 89 1.35 27.30 20.80
C THR A 89 2.68 27.08 21.55
N GLY A 90 3.82 26.83 20.87
CA GLY A 90 5.15 26.73 21.51
C GLY A 90 6.31 26.35 20.55
N ALA A 91 7.51 26.09 21.07
CA ALA A 91 8.71 25.76 20.26
C ALA A 91 8.69 24.32 19.71
N GLY A 92 8.09 24.08 18.54
CA GLY A 92 8.20 22.81 17.80
C GLY A 92 7.57 21.55 18.43
N LEU A 93 7.49 20.47 17.65
CA LEU A 93 7.11 19.13 18.10
C LEU A 93 8.16 18.61 19.11
N PHE A 94 7.74 17.91 20.16
CA PHE A 94 8.63 17.33 21.20
C PHE A 94 9.45 18.30 22.08
N ALA A 95 9.10 19.59 22.21
CA ALA A 95 9.68 20.46 23.27
C ALA A 95 9.55 19.85 24.69
N SER A 96 8.54 19.01 24.86
CA SER A 96 8.29 18.12 25.99
C SER A 96 7.71 16.83 25.45
N ALA A 97 7.82 15.73 26.19
CA ALA A 97 7.30 14.45 25.73
C ALA A 97 5.77 14.53 25.64
N PRO A 98 5.16 14.21 24.47
CA PRO A 98 3.72 14.28 24.29
C PRO A 98 3.07 13.16 25.10
N SER A 99 2.67 13.49 26.32
CA SER A 99 2.01 12.57 27.26
C SER A 99 0.79 13.24 27.87
N HIS A 100 -0.27 12.47 28.00
CA HIS A 100 -1.46 12.87 28.73
C HIS A 100 -1.30 12.51 30.22
N SER A 101 -1.84 13.33 31.10
CA SER A 101 -2.02 12.97 32.50
C SER A 101 -3.47 12.57 32.75
N PHE A 102 -3.68 11.57 33.59
CA PHE A 102 -5.01 11.05 33.92
C PHE A 102 -5.28 11.15 35.42
N GLU A 103 -6.42 11.70 35.81
CA GLU A 103 -6.76 11.93 37.23
C GLU A 103 -7.48 10.72 37.86
N SER A 104 -8.00 9.82 37.03
CA SER A 104 -8.68 8.61 37.47
C SER A 104 -8.35 7.43 36.58
N CYS A 105 -8.33 6.25 37.18
CA CYS A 105 -8.17 4.97 36.50
C CYS A 105 -9.07 3.93 37.18
N SER A 106 -9.76 3.12 36.38
CA SER A 106 -10.49 1.95 36.85
C SER A 106 -10.07 0.72 36.05
N LEU A 107 -10.20 -0.47 36.65
CA LEU A 107 -9.89 -1.75 36.03
C LEU A 107 -11.14 -2.62 36.05
N SER A 108 -11.50 -3.19 34.91
CA SER A 108 -12.65 -4.08 34.77
C SER A 108 -12.33 -5.28 33.88
N LYS A 109 -12.94 -6.43 34.17
CA LYS A 109 -12.82 -7.61 33.31
C LYS A 109 -13.67 -7.39 32.05
N LYS A 110 -13.10 -7.63 30.87
CA LYS A 110 -13.78 -7.45 29.57
C LYS A 110 -13.38 -8.55 28.60
N GLY A 111 -14.34 -9.40 28.24
CA GLY A 111 -14.10 -10.56 27.40
C GLY A 111 -13.06 -11.51 28.02
N GLN A 112 -12.12 -11.98 27.20
CA GLN A 112 -10.98 -12.82 27.61
C GLN A 112 -9.78 -11.98 28.05
N GLY A 113 -10.00 -10.88 28.77
CA GLY A 113 -8.96 -9.95 29.21
C GLY A 113 -9.49 -8.93 30.22
N SER A 114 -8.71 -7.87 30.44
CA SER A 114 -9.11 -6.75 31.30
C SER A 114 -8.88 -5.41 30.62
N GLU A 115 -9.77 -4.46 30.88
CA GLU A 115 -9.71 -3.09 30.39
C GLU A 115 -9.43 -2.12 31.54
N PHE A 116 -8.41 -1.28 31.35
CA PHE A 116 -8.19 -0.08 32.12
C PHE A 116 -8.91 1.08 31.44
N LEU A 117 -9.66 1.86 32.21
CA LEU A 117 -10.31 3.09 31.76
C LEU A 117 -9.70 4.26 32.53
N LEU A 118 -8.92 5.08 31.83
CA LEU A 118 -8.33 6.31 32.36
C LEU A 118 -9.13 7.53 31.88
N ARG A 119 -9.31 8.51 32.76
CA ARG A 119 -10.07 9.73 32.45
C ARG A 119 -9.41 10.97 33.05
N ARG A 120 -9.51 12.09 32.34
CA ARG A 120 -9.24 13.44 32.83
C ARG A 120 -10.25 14.42 32.25
N VAL A 121 -10.74 15.34 33.07
CA VAL A 121 -11.52 16.49 32.60
C VAL A 121 -10.77 17.78 32.93
N SER A 122 -10.55 18.63 31.93
CA SER A 122 -9.86 19.90 32.14
C SER A 122 -10.20 20.89 31.05
N GLU A 123 -10.47 22.15 31.43
CA GLU A 123 -10.91 23.22 30.53
C GLU A 123 -12.14 22.84 29.66
N GLY A 124 -13.03 22.00 30.20
CA GLY A 124 -14.21 21.51 29.47
C GLY A 124 -13.93 20.40 28.45
N VAL A 125 -12.66 19.99 28.27
CA VAL A 125 -12.28 18.84 27.43
C VAL A 125 -12.25 17.58 28.29
N THR A 126 -12.90 16.51 27.82
CA THR A 126 -12.82 15.19 28.44
C THR A 126 -11.90 14.29 27.64
N LEU A 127 -10.83 13.81 28.26
CA LEU A 127 -9.97 12.76 27.72
C LEU A 127 -10.35 11.41 28.33
N THR A 128 -10.49 10.41 27.48
CA THR A 128 -10.77 9.03 27.89
C THR A 128 -9.82 8.09 27.17
N LYS A 129 -8.98 7.36 27.91
CA LYS A 129 -8.11 6.33 27.36
C LYS A 129 -8.57 4.96 27.85
N ARG A 130 -8.66 4.00 26.93
CA ARG A 130 -8.92 2.59 27.22
C ARG A 130 -7.71 1.78 26.82
N VAL A 131 -7.25 0.94 27.74
CA VAL A 131 -6.16 -0.01 27.49
C VAL A 131 -6.68 -1.40 27.83
N TRP A 132 -6.92 -2.21 26.81
CA TRP A 132 -7.36 -3.60 26.97
C TRP A 132 -6.17 -4.55 26.79
N ALA A 133 -5.92 -5.35 27.82
CA ALA A 133 -4.88 -6.37 27.82
C ALA A 133 -5.53 -7.77 27.83
N PRO A 134 -5.07 -8.69 26.96
CA PRO A 134 -5.64 -10.04 26.85
C PRO A 134 -5.17 -10.94 28.00
N GLN A 135 -5.97 -11.95 28.32
CA GLN A 135 -5.53 -13.05 29.18
C GLN A 135 -4.44 -13.88 28.48
N LYS A 136 -4.52 -14.07 27.15
CA LYS A 136 -3.52 -14.80 26.35
C LYS A 136 -3.27 -14.06 25.04
N GLY A 137 -2.02 -13.98 24.61
CA GLY A 137 -1.58 -13.24 23.43
C GLY A 137 -0.82 -11.97 23.78
N ARG A 138 -0.12 -11.42 22.79
CA ARG A 138 0.85 -10.33 22.95
C ARG A 138 0.34 -8.94 22.56
N GLN A 139 -0.90 -8.87 22.09
CA GLN A 139 -1.52 -7.66 21.54
C GLN A 139 -2.35 -6.95 22.60
N ILE A 140 -2.01 -5.70 22.89
CA ILE A 140 -2.75 -4.81 23.79
C ILE A 140 -3.44 -3.75 22.94
N LYS A 141 -4.76 -3.62 23.11
CA LYS A 141 -5.57 -2.67 22.33
C LYS A 141 -5.67 -1.35 23.08
N VAL A 142 -5.39 -0.24 22.40
CA VAL A 142 -5.48 1.10 22.97
C VAL A 142 -6.44 1.96 22.17
N SER A 143 -7.32 2.68 22.87
CA SER A 143 -8.11 3.76 22.27
C SER A 143 -8.03 5.01 23.13
N LEU A 144 -7.81 6.16 22.52
CA LEU A 144 -7.72 7.46 23.17
C LEU A 144 -8.71 8.42 22.51
N GLN A 145 -9.65 8.94 23.30
CA GLN A 145 -10.70 9.83 22.84
C GLN A 145 -10.61 11.19 23.52
N ALA A 146 -10.76 12.26 22.73
CA ALA A 146 -10.98 13.61 23.22
C ALA A 146 -12.40 14.08 22.87
N GLU A 147 -13.13 14.61 23.85
CA GLU A 147 -14.42 15.28 23.65
C GLU A 147 -14.31 16.76 24.05
N PHE A 148 -14.53 17.65 23.08
CA PHE A 148 -14.50 19.10 23.24
C PHE A 148 -15.88 19.65 23.61
N PRO A 149 -15.96 20.84 24.24
CA PRO A 149 -17.23 21.49 24.54
C PRO A 149 -18.07 21.80 23.30
N THR A 150 -17.42 22.14 22.18
CA THR A 150 -18.04 22.58 20.92
C THR A 150 -17.25 22.08 19.71
N ASN A 151 -17.87 22.10 18.53
CA ASN A 151 -17.16 21.88 17.26
C ASN A 151 -16.21 23.03 16.95
N GLY A 152 -15.17 22.77 16.14
CA GLY A 152 -14.28 23.80 15.62
C GLY A 152 -13.21 24.25 16.61
N GLN A 153 -12.96 23.48 17.68
CA GLN A 153 -11.84 23.70 18.59
C GLN A 153 -10.53 23.60 17.81
N ARG A 154 -9.64 24.58 17.99
CA ARG A 154 -8.31 24.59 17.35
C ARG A 154 -7.29 23.85 18.20
N ILE A 155 -6.51 22.96 17.56
CA ILE A 155 -5.45 22.16 18.20
C ILE A 155 -4.17 22.15 17.35
N GLU A 156 -3.00 22.02 17.98
CA GLU A 156 -1.70 21.77 17.32
C GLU A 156 -1.53 20.28 17.00
N TYR A 157 -1.72 19.41 17.99
CA TYR A 157 -1.65 17.96 17.83
C TYR A 157 -2.46 17.23 18.93
N PHE A 158 -2.75 15.95 18.68
CA PHE A 158 -3.29 14.99 19.66
C PHE A 158 -2.55 13.67 19.47
N LEU A 159 -1.59 13.36 20.34
CA LEU A 159 -0.64 12.25 20.18
C LEU A 159 -0.60 11.39 21.46
N ASP A 160 -0.49 10.08 21.28
CA ASP A 160 -0.18 9.14 22.35
C ASP A 160 1.25 8.62 22.17
N SER A 161 2.05 8.63 23.23
CA SER A 161 3.48 8.33 23.14
C SER A 161 3.97 7.43 24.26
N TYR A 162 4.95 6.60 23.93
CA TYR A 162 5.58 5.66 24.84
C TYR A 162 7.10 5.78 24.78
N ALA A 163 7.75 5.69 25.94
CA ALA A 163 9.18 5.52 26.05
C ALA A 163 9.54 4.04 25.98
N PHE A 164 10.36 3.65 25.00
CA PHE A 164 10.94 2.31 24.92
C PHE A 164 12.07 2.17 25.95
N THR A 165 11.77 1.50 27.06
CA THR A 165 12.67 1.32 28.21
C THR A 165 12.83 -0.16 28.53
N PRO A 166 13.63 -0.90 27.73
CA PRO A 166 13.79 -2.34 27.90
C PRO A 166 14.37 -2.66 29.28
N ASP A 167 13.60 -3.41 30.09
CA ASP A 167 13.91 -3.77 31.47
C ASP A 167 14.15 -2.54 32.39
N ARG A 168 13.48 -1.41 32.10
CA ARG A 168 13.58 -0.13 32.84
C ARG A 168 14.97 0.49 32.84
N LYS A 169 15.82 0.12 31.88
CA LYS A 169 17.15 0.70 31.77
C LYS A 169 17.12 1.91 30.82
N PRO A 170 17.75 3.04 31.20
CA PRO A 170 17.91 4.17 30.30
C PRO A 170 18.81 3.79 29.12
N LEU A 171 18.57 4.36 27.94
CA LEU A 171 19.35 4.02 26.74
C LEU A 171 20.81 4.49 26.82
N SER A 172 21.11 5.60 27.49
CA SER A 172 22.50 6.04 27.74
C SER A 172 23.33 4.99 28.50
N GLY A 173 22.69 4.19 29.35
CA GLY A 173 23.33 3.08 30.09
C GLY A 173 23.15 1.71 29.44
N ALA A 174 22.04 1.48 28.73
CA ALA A 174 21.72 0.20 28.10
C ALA A 174 22.24 0.06 26.67
N GLY A 175 22.62 1.15 26.00
CA GLY A 175 22.88 1.25 24.56
C GLY A 175 21.61 1.54 23.74
N LYS A 176 21.77 2.09 22.53
CA LYS A 176 20.68 2.31 21.56
C LYS A 176 19.94 1.01 21.22
N PRO A 177 18.69 1.04 20.72
CA PRO A 177 18.06 -0.13 20.12
C PRO A 177 19.01 -0.86 19.15
N ASP A 178 18.98 -2.19 19.15
CA ASP A 178 19.76 -3.01 18.22
C ASP A 178 19.18 -2.92 16.80
N SER A 179 17.86 -2.76 16.70
CA SER A 179 17.19 -2.49 15.43
C SER A 179 15.90 -1.71 15.64
N THR A 180 15.53 -0.98 14.60
CA THR A 180 14.26 -0.27 14.49
C THR A 180 13.68 -0.47 13.10
N PHE A 181 12.37 -0.30 12.98
CA PHE A 181 11.70 -0.16 11.69
C PHE A 181 10.78 1.05 11.74
N SER A 182 10.80 1.85 10.69
CA SER A 182 9.90 2.96 10.46
C SER A 182 9.54 3.01 8.97
N PRO A 183 8.25 3.26 8.62
CA PRO A 183 7.80 3.24 7.23
C PRO A 183 8.34 4.43 6.41
N GLY A 184 8.86 5.46 7.08
CA GLY A 184 9.59 6.58 6.50
C GLY A 184 10.70 7.07 7.43
N LEU A 185 11.63 7.89 6.90
CA LEU A 185 12.73 8.48 7.66
C LEU A 185 12.45 9.94 8.08
N ARG A 186 13.10 10.41 9.16
CA ARG A 186 13.03 11.81 9.64
C ARG A 186 14.40 12.36 10.04
N PRO A 187 15.27 12.69 9.07
CA PRO A 187 16.67 13.02 9.35
C PRO A 187 16.93 14.33 10.10
N LYS A 188 15.92 15.20 10.26
CA LYS A 188 16.06 16.50 10.94
C LYS A 188 15.09 16.61 12.12
N GLU A 189 15.46 17.42 13.11
CA GLU A 189 14.73 17.63 14.36
C GLU A 189 13.25 17.97 14.17
N GLY A 190 12.92 18.88 13.25
CA GLY A 190 11.54 19.29 12.95
C GLY A 190 10.77 18.38 11.98
N GLN A 191 11.35 17.25 11.57
CA GLN A 191 10.68 16.31 10.67
C GLN A 191 9.92 15.22 11.43
N VAL A 192 8.90 14.66 10.79
CA VAL A 192 8.03 13.60 11.30
C VAL A 192 7.82 12.54 10.23
N VAL A 193 7.42 11.34 10.67
CA VAL A 193 6.94 10.29 9.76
C VAL A 193 5.42 10.43 9.55
N GLY A 194 5.05 11.10 8.45
CA GLY A 194 3.65 11.34 8.08
C GLY A 194 2.92 10.11 7.55
N ASP A 195 1.60 10.18 7.56
CA ASP A 195 0.70 9.13 7.05
C ASP A 195 0.72 8.91 5.53
N HIS A 196 1.56 9.66 4.80
CA HIS A 196 1.93 9.33 3.43
C HIS A 196 2.52 7.92 3.31
N PHE A 197 3.09 7.32 4.37
CA PHE A 197 3.69 5.98 4.30
C PHE A 197 2.81 4.84 4.85
N TYR A 198 1.50 5.06 5.07
CA TYR A 198 0.62 4.09 5.73
C TYR A 198 0.14 2.92 4.82
N ARG A 199 1.09 2.17 4.25
CA ARG A 199 0.83 0.97 3.45
C ARG A 199 0.48 -0.22 4.33
N ALA A 200 1.42 -0.62 5.19
CA ALA A 200 1.23 -1.48 6.36
C ALA A 200 1.88 -0.76 7.57
N PRO A 201 1.25 0.29 8.11
CA PRO A 201 1.91 1.20 9.04
C PRO A 201 2.26 0.48 10.36
N VAL A 202 3.55 0.50 10.68
CA VAL A 202 4.10 0.02 11.95
C VAL A 202 5.42 0.70 12.24
N ILE A 203 5.66 1.05 13.50
CA ILE A 203 7.01 1.35 14.01
C ILE A 203 7.42 0.27 15.00
N SER A 204 8.71 -0.08 15.03
CA SER A 204 9.24 -1.07 15.98
C SER A 204 10.59 -0.65 16.54
N ALA A 205 10.84 -1.06 17.79
CA ALA A 205 12.14 -0.96 18.44
C ALA A 205 12.48 -2.26 19.16
N GLN A 206 13.74 -2.68 19.06
CA GLN A 206 14.24 -3.91 19.68
C GLN A 206 15.54 -3.68 20.44
N ARG A 207 15.68 -4.29 21.62
CA ARG A 207 16.94 -4.39 22.37
C ARG A 207 17.04 -5.78 23.01
N GLY A 208 18.01 -6.56 22.57
CA GLY A 208 18.11 -7.98 22.84
C GLY A 208 16.81 -8.69 22.45
N PRO A 209 16.24 -9.53 23.32
CA PRO A 209 14.98 -10.23 23.05
C PRO A 209 13.73 -9.38 23.29
N LEU A 210 13.87 -8.15 23.82
CA LEU A 210 12.73 -7.29 24.14
C LEU A 210 12.40 -6.38 22.95
N ALA A 211 11.14 -6.41 22.50
CA ALA A 211 10.67 -5.58 21.42
C ALA A 211 9.28 -5.00 21.68
N ALA A 212 9.01 -3.85 21.08
CA ALA A 212 7.71 -3.21 21.07
C ALA A 212 7.37 -2.69 19.66
N LEU A 213 6.09 -2.75 19.31
CA LEU A 213 5.54 -2.25 18.06
C LEU A 213 4.28 -1.42 18.32
N ILE A 214 4.07 -0.36 17.53
CA ILE A 214 2.81 0.40 17.47
C ILE A 214 2.21 0.24 16.08
N LEU A 215 0.96 -0.23 16.01
CA LEU A 215 0.22 -0.46 14.76
C LEU A 215 -1.10 0.33 14.79
N PRO A 216 -1.27 1.37 13.96
CA PRO A 216 -2.53 2.09 13.84
C PRO A 216 -3.73 1.18 13.55
N ASP A 217 -4.89 1.48 14.14
CA ASP A 217 -6.15 0.85 13.77
C ASP A 217 -6.68 1.50 12.48
N LEU A 218 -6.57 0.79 11.35
CA LEU A 218 -6.88 1.33 10.03
C LEU A 218 -8.39 1.47 9.79
N ASP A 219 -9.21 0.71 10.52
CA ASP A 219 -10.67 0.84 10.44
C ASP A 219 -11.08 2.17 11.07
N VAL A 220 -10.52 2.50 12.23
CA VAL A 220 -10.75 3.80 12.89
C VAL A 220 -10.17 4.94 12.06
N LEU A 221 -8.97 4.77 11.50
CA LEU A 221 -8.35 5.82 10.67
C LEU A 221 -9.17 6.10 9.40
N ALA A 222 -9.74 5.06 8.76
CA ALA A 222 -10.55 5.23 7.56
C ALA A 222 -11.77 6.14 7.81
N ASP A 223 -12.38 6.04 9.00
CA ASP A 223 -13.61 6.74 9.37
C ASP A 223 -13.37 8.03 10.18
N ASN A 224 -12.25 8.13 10.89
CA ASN A 224 -11.92 9.21 11.81
C ASN A 224 -10.53 9.81 11.53
N ARG A 225 -10.40 10.52 10.41
CA ARG A 225 -9.20 11.31 10.07
C ARG A 225 -9.51 12.80 9.80
N PRO A 226 -9.98 13.58 10.80
CA PRO A 226 -10.23 15.02 10.66
C PRO A 226 -8.97 15.88 10.49
N MET A 227 -7.83 15.30 10.81
CA MET A 227 -6.51 15.91 10.78
C MET A 227 -5.55 14.82 10.29
N ALA A 228 -4.44 15.21 9.65
CA ALA A 228 -3.41 14.26 9.27
C ALA A 228 -2.84 13.56 10.51
N THR A 229 -2.30 12.36 10.31
CA THR A 229 -1.68 11.54 11.35
C THR A 229 -0.20 11.33 11.11
N ILE A 230 0.54 11.12 12.20
CA ILE A 230 1.95 10.72 12.21
C ILE A 230 2.12 9.41 12.98
N LEU A 231 3.06 8.57 12.52
CA LEU A 231 3.50 7.36 13.24
C LEU A 231 5.01 7.44 13.41
N ASP A 232 5.46 7.96 14.54
CA ASP A 232 6.79 8.54 14.67
C ASP A 232 7.68 7.80 15.66
N LEU A 233 8.98 7.76 15.35
CA LEU A 233 10.01 7.06 16.12
C LEU A 233 11.22 7.98 16.33
N ASP A 234 11.48 8.36 17.57
CA ASP A 234 12.49 9.37 17.90
C ASP A 234 13.46 8.96 19.02
N ALA A 235 14.61 8.44 18.63
CA ALA A 235 15.72 8.12 19.50
C ALA A 235 16.60 9.34 19.84
N ALA A 236 16.42 10.47 19.16
CA ALA A 236 17.19 11.70 19.35
C ALA A 236 16.31 12.87 19.83
N ASN A 237 15.20 12.56 20.51
CA ASN A 237 14.17 13.51 20.93
C ASN A 237 14.64 14.59 21.92
N GLY A 238 15.75 14.38 22.63
CA GLY A 238 16.31 15.36 23.58
C GLY A 238 15.50 15.59 24.86
N VAL A 239 14.38 14.87 25.08
CA VAL A 239 13.51 15.04 26.25
C VAL A 239 13.66 13.90 27.27
N VAL A 240 13.72 12.67 26.80
CA VAL A 240 13.88 11.48 27.64
C VAL A 240 15.05 10.63 27.16
N ASP A 241 15.66 9.91 28.08
CA ASP A 241 16.74 8.95 27.78
C ASP A 241 16.17 7.59 27.35
N ALA A 242 15.32 7.63 26.33
CA ALA A 242 14.61 6.52 25.73
C ALA A 242 14.19 6.87 24.29
N THR A 243 13.97 5.85 23.44
CA THR A 243 13.34 6.05 22.13
C THR A 243 11.86 6.32 22.35
N LEU A 244 11.38 7.47 21.87
CA LEU A 244 9.95 7.76 21.87
C LEU A 244 9.28 7.10 20.67
N MET A 245 8.16 6.43 20.92
CA MET A 245 7.29 5.82 19.93
C MET A 245 5.92 6.50 20.03
N SER A 246 5.48 7.17 18.97
CA SER A 246 4.30 8.04 19.01
C SER A 246 3.34 7.77 17.86
N TYR A 247 2.04 7.89 18.12
CA TYR A 247 1.00 7.86 17.10
C TYR A 247 -0.12 8.86 17.41
N GLY A 248 -0.62 9.56 16.40
CA GLY A 248 -1.83 10.37 16.53
C GLY A 248 -1.94 11.48 15.50
N PHE A 249 -2.81 12.46 15.76
CA PHE A 249 -3.07 13.58 14.86
C PHE A 249 -2.01 14.68 14.99
N ALA A 250 -1.40 15.04 13.87
CA ALA A 250 -0.53 16.20 13.70
C ALA A 250 -0.52 16.54 12.20
N GLU A 251 -0.81 17.81 11.86
CA GLU A 251 -0.69 18.26 10.47
C GLU A 251 0.79 18.24 10.09
N HIS A 252 1.08 17.96 8.85
CA HIS A 252 2.45 17.94 8.36
C HIS A 252 2.46 18.43 6.92
N GLU A 253 3.59 19.01 6.52
CA GLU A 253 3.79 19.49 5.17
C GLU A 253 5.02 18.84 4.55
N LEU A 254 4.98 18.66 3.24
CA LEU A 254 6.10 18.12 2.50
C LEU A 254 7.27 19.11 2.51
N ALA A 255 8.42 18.67 3.02
CA ALA A 255 9.69 19.37 2.98
C ALA A 255 10.65 18.69 2.00
N GLY A 256 10.71 19.22 0.78
CA GLY A 256 11.53 18.67 -0.29
C GLY A 256 10.80 17.55 -1.03
N HIS A 257 11.39 16.36 -1.07
CA HIS A 257 10.87 15.25 -1.88
C HIS A 257 9.94 14.30 -1.13
N VAL A 258 10.33 13.85 0.06
CA VAL A 258 9.65 12.75 0.80
C VAL A 258 9.72 12.89 2.32
N TYR A 259 10.27 14.00 2.81
CA TYR A 259 10.30 14.28 4.24
C TYR A 259 9.16 15.18 4.62
N PHE A 260 8.60 14.98 5.80
CA PHE A 260 7.48 15.76 6.29
C PHE A 260 7.93 16.57 7.50
N VAL A 261 7.51 17.83 7.59
CA VAL A 261 7.81 18.72 8.72
C VAL A 261 6.54 19.07 9.47
N HIS A 262 6.70 19.27 10.77
CA HIS A 262 5.66 19.83 11.62
C HIS A 262 6.24 21.00 12.42
N ASP A 263 5.51 22.10 12.48
CA ASP A 263 5.78 23.20 13.40
C ASP A 263 4.52 23.64 14.15
N ALA A 264 4.70 24.37 15.25
CA ALA A 264 3.62 24.73 16.15
C ALA A 264 2.58 25.71 15.56
N SER A 265 2.84 26.27 14.36
CA SER A 265 1.86 27.07 13.62
C SER A 265 0.85 26.21 12.85
N MET A 266 1.17 24.92 12.62
CA MET A 266 0.33 23.94 11.93
C MET A 266 -0.80 23.44 12.85
N THR A 267 -1.74 24.36 13.12
CA THR A 267 -2.94 24.09 13.91
C THR A 267 -4.16 23.87 13.03
N LYS A 268 -5.08 22.99 13.45
CA LYS A 268 -6.32 22.69 12.72
C LYS A 268 -7.53 22.77 13.63
N ARG A 269 -8.68 23.16 13.06
CA ARG A 269 -9.97 23.03 13.73
C ARG A 269 -10.45 21.60 13.63
N VAL A 270 -10.92 21.05 14.73
CA VAL A 270 -11.35 19.66 14.82
C VAL A 270 -12.82 19.55 15.23
N PRO A 271 -13.48 18.43 14.90
CA PRO A 271 -14.82 18.13 15.40
C PRO A 271 -14.86 18.00 16.91
N LYS A 272 -16.07 18.01 17.47
CA LYS A 272 -16.32 17.83 18.91
C LYS A 272 -15.64 16.57 19.47
N THR A 273 -15.49 15.51 18.68
CA THR A 273 -14.88 14.26 19.13
C THR A 273 -13.75 13.83 18.22
N LEU A 274 -12.61 13.50 18.82
CA LEU A 274 -11.49 12.82 18.17
C LEU A 274 -11.30 11.44 18.79
N LEU A 275 -11.05 10.42 17.97
CA LEU A 275 -10.74 9.06 18.38
C LEU A 275 -9.45 8.58 17.72
N LEU A 276 -8.48 8.20 18.54
CA LEU A 276 -7.31 7.45 18.14
C LEU A 276 -7.47 6.01 18.61
N ALA A 277 -7.11 5.05 17.77
CA ALA A 277 -7.03 3.65 18.14
C ALA A 277 -5.83 2.98 17.46
N TYR A 278 -5.18 2.08 18.19
CA TYR A 278 -4.00 1.36 17.74
C TYR A 278 -3.73 0.16 18.65
N ASP A 279 -2.86 -0.72 18.17
CA ASP A 279 -2.40 -1.90 18.87
C ASP A 279 -0.95 -1.73 19.31
N LEU A 280 -0.66 -2.13 20.55
CA LEU A 280 0.69 -2.38 21.03
C LEU A 280 0.99 -3.87 20.97
N VAL A 281 2.06 -4.26 20.29
CA VAL A 281 2.53 -5.65 20.28
C VAL A 281 3.88 -5.72 20.98
N LEU A 282 3.98 -6.57 22.00
CA LEU A 282 5.19 -6.71 22.83
C LEU A 282 5.76 -8.10 22.71
N ASP A 283 7.08 -8.21 22.60
CA ASP A 283 7.78 -9.49 22.57
C ASP A 283 8.89 -9.55 23.59
N GLY A 284 8.91 -10.66 24.33
CA GLY A 284 9.94 -10.99 25.30
C GLY A 284 10.99 -11.97 24.77
N ASN A 285 10.80 -12.43 23.52
CA ASN A 285 11.68 -13.35 22.81
C ASN A 285 11.77 -13.03 21.30
N ALA A 286 11.93 -11.75 20.96
CA ALA A 286 12.12 -11.35 19.58
C ALA A 286 13.45 -11.91 19.05
N GLU A 287 13.42 -12.54 17.88
CA GLU A 287 14.65 -12.92 17.18
C GLU A 287 15.51 -11.69 16.89
N PRO A 288 16.85 -11.79 16.90
CA PRO A 288 17.73 -10.66 16.58
C PRO A 288 17.32 -10.00 15.25
N PHE A 289 17.17 -8.66 15.26
CA PHE A 289 16.77 -7.86 14.10
C PHE A 289 15.45 -8.32 13.45
N GLY A 290 14.53 -8.90 14.23
CA GLY A 290 13.33 -9.58 13.75
C GLY A 290 12.02 -9.08 14.37
N ALA A 291 12.05 -7.99 15.15
CA ALA A 291 10.86 -7.47 15.84
C ALA A 291 9.66 -7.21 14.90
N TYR A 292 9.91 -6.63 13.73
CA TYR A 292 8.88 -6.26 12.73
C TYR A 292 8.04 -7.45 12.24
N ARG A 293 8.54 -8.68 12.32
CA ARG A 293 7.89 -9.88 11.76
C ARG A 293 6.50 -10.12 12.36
N GLN A 294 6.29 -9.73 13.61
CA GLN A 294 4.98 -9.83 14.27
C GLN A 294 3.89 -8.97 13.62
N ALA A 295 4.26 -7.90 12.92
CA ALA A 295 3.30 -7.05 12.22
C ALA A 295 2.85 -7.63 10.88
N VAL A 296 3.66 -8.50 10.26
CA VAL A 296 3.42 -9.00 8.89
C VAL A 296 2.16 -9.85 8.82
N ASP A 297 2.07 -10.85 9.69
CA ASP A 297 0.91 -11.75 9.75
C ASP A 297 -0.31 -10.97 10.25
N PHE A 298 -0.14 -10.18 11.30
CA PHE A 298 -1.22 -9.41 11.92
C PHE A 298 -1.92 -8.45 10.94
N THR A 299 -1.14 -7.66 10.18
CA THR A 299 -1.70 -6.67 9.26
C THR A 299 -2.41 -7.31 8.07
N TRP A 300 -1.92 -8.46 7.57
CA TRP A 300 -2.61 -9.19 6.51
C TRP A 300 -3.89 -9.84 7.03
N GLU A 301 -3.81 -10.52 8.17
CA GLU A 301 -4.98 -11.21 8.74
C GLU A 301 -6.12 -10.25 9.04
N ARG A 302 -5.80 -9.06 9.58
CA ARG A 302 -6.80 -8.06 9.95
C ARG A 302 -7.32 -7.27 8.76
N TYR A 303 -6.45 -6.79 7.88
CA TYR A 303 -6.82 -5.83 6.83
C TYR A 303 -6.67 -6.42 5.42
N GLY A 304 -5.59 -7.16 5.18
CA GLY A 304 -5.28 -7.76 3.88
C GLY A 304 -6.36 -8.70 3.37
N ASN A 305 -6.76 -9.68 4.19
CA ASN A 305 -7.76 -10.69 3.84
C ASN A 305 -9.08 -10.08 3.38
N ALA A 306 -9.62 -9.12 4.14
CA ALA A 306 -10.91 -8.49 3.85
C ALA A 306 -10.87 -7.66 2.55
N ASN A 307 -9.71 -7.12 2.18
CA ASN A 307 -9.55 -6.42 0.91
C ASN A 307 -9.26 -7.37 -0.26
N PHE A 308 -8.53 -8.46 -0.02
CA PHE A 308 -8.23 -9.48 -1.01
C PHE A 308 -9.49 -10.18 -1.54
N GLU A 309 -10.45 -10.47 -0.65
CA GLU A 309 -11.73 -11.10 -0.99
C GLU A 309 -12.58 -10.27 -1.97
N LYS A 310 -12.31 -8.96 -2.10
CA LYS A 310 -13.02 -8.07 -3.05
C LYS A 310 -12.58 -8.26 -4.51
N VAL A 311 -11.49 -9.00 -4.77
CA VAL A 311 -10.86 -9.18 -6.11
C VAL A 311 -10.29 -7.90 -6.73
N LEU A 312 -10.73 -6.71 -6.31
CA LEU A 312 -10.14 -5.43 -6.69
C LEU A 312 -8.63 -5.40 -6.40
N PRO A 313 -7.83 -4.72 -7.24
CA PRO A 313 -8.24 -3.87 -8.36
C PRO A 313 -8.42 -4.61 -9.70
N GLN A 314 -8.59 -5.93 -9.71
CA GLN A 314 -8.79 -6.65 -10.97
C GLN A 314 -10.20 -6.40 -11.56
N ALA A 315 -10.29 -5.47 -12.50
CA ALA A 315 -11.54 -5.09 -13.19
C ALA A 315 -11.97 -6.03 -14.35
N MET A 316 -11.11 -6.94 -14.81
CA MET A 316 -11.40 -7.85 -15.91
C MET A 316 -10.44 -9.05 -15.90
N PRO A 317 -10.75 -10.15 -16.63
CA PRO A 317 -9.82 -11.24 -16.85
C PRO A 317 -8.47 -10.73 -17.36
N PHE A 318 -7.38 -11.37 -16.92
CA PHE A 318 -6.04 -10.91 -17.29
C PHE A 318 -5.75 -10.95 -18.78
N GLU A 319 -6.40 -11.84 -19.52
CA GLU A 319 -6.28 -11.89 -20.98
C GLU A 319 -6.82 -10.62 -21.67
N GLU A 320 -7.81 -9.95 -21.10
CA GLU A 320 -8.36 -8.72 -21.67
C GLU A 320 -7.38 -7.55 -21.50
N TYR A 321 -6.66 -7.49 -20.37
CA TYR A 321 -5.54 -6.55 -20.23
C TYR A 321 -4.47 -6.80 -21.29
N ALA A 322 -4.10 -8.06 -21.57
CA ALA A 322 -3.12 -8.37 -22.61
C ALA A 322 -3.59 -7.92 -24.00
N LYS A 323 -4.83 -8.23 -24.37
CA LYS A 323 -5.47 -7.83 -25.65
C LYS A 323 -5.53 -6.31 -25.80
N PHE A 324 -5.67 -5.57 -24.71
CA PHE A 324 -5.78 -4.13 -24.72
C PHE A 324 -4.42 -3.41 -24.72
N CYS A 325 -3.50 -3.84 -23.86
CA CYS A 325 -2.24 -3.14 -23.62
C CYS A 325 -1.20 -3.38 -24.72
N TYR A 326 -0.96 -4.62 -25.17
CA TYR A 326 0.10 -4.88 -26.16
C TYR A 326 -0.08 -4.09 -27.47
N PRO A 327 -1.27 -4.02 -28.08
CA PRO A 327 -1.47 -3.20 -29.27
C PRO A 327 -1.24 -1.70 -29.02
N ALA A 328 -1.57 -1.19 -27.83
CA ALA A 328 -1.35 0.21 -27.47
C ALA A 328 0.16 0.51 -27.36
N VAL A 329 0.91 -0.38 -26.72
CA VAL A 329 2.37 -0.28 -26.57
C VAL A 329 3.08 -0.26 -27.92
N PHE A 330 2.73 -1.16 -28.83
CA PHE A 330 3.39 -1.21 -30.15
C PHE A 330 3.15 0.04 -30.99
N LYS A 331 2.10 0.81 -30.68
CA LYS A 331 1.72 2.06 -31.36
C LYS A 331 2.04 3.30 -30.55
N GLU A 332 2.71 3.16 -29.40
CA GLU A 332 2.97 4.27 -28.49
C GLU A 332 3.71 5.43 -29.19
N ALA A 333 3.21 6.64 -28.97
CA ALA A 333 3.79 7.86 -29.49
C ALA A 333 3.64 9.02 -28.50
N TYR A 334 4.65 9.88 -28.43
CA TYR A 334 4.66 11.09 -27.61
C TYR A 334 4.89 12.31 -28.51
N GLY A 335 3.81 13.04 -28.82
CA GLY A 335 3.85 14.08 -29.86
C GLY A 335 4.26 13.48 -31.22
N SER A 336 5.36 13.98 -31.80
CA SER A 336 5.94 13.44 -33.04
C SER A 336 6.89 12.26 -32.82
N ASN A 337 7.24 11.92 -31.59
CA ASN A 337 8.14 10.80 -31.28
C ASN A 337 7.39 9.47 -31.35
N LYS A 338 7.85 8.55 -32.20
CA LYS A 338 7.39 7.17 -32.21
C LYS A 338 8.23 6.38 -31.21
N LEU A 339 7.60 5.94 -30.13
CA LEU A 339 8.20 5.15 -29.05
C LEU A 339 7.90 3.67 -29.17
N GLY A 340 6.84 3.28 -29.89
CA GLY A 340 6.41 1.90 -30.05
C GLY A 340 7.43 0.99 -30.76
N TRP A 341 6.93 -0.08 -31.38
CA TRP A 341 7.76 -1.16 -31.90
C TRP A 341 8.83 -0.67 -32.91
N PHE A 342 10.09 -1.08 -32.72
CA PHE A 342 11.15 -0.95 -33.73
C PHE A 342 11.78 -2.29 -34.08
N GLU A 343 12.42 -2.33 -35.24
CA GLU A 343 13.27 -3.43 -35.69
C GLU A 343 14.61 -2.92 -36.20
N VAL A 344 15.65 -3.73 -36.05
CA VAL A 344 17.01 -3.46 -36.52
C VAL A 344 17.70 -4.78 -36.86
N GLU A 345 18.52 -4.81 -37.90
CA GLU A 345 19.35 -5.98 -38.20
C GLU A 345 20.72 -5.84 -37.52
N ILE A 346 21.12 -6.87 -36.76
CA ILE A 346 22.44 -6.95 -36.11
C ILE A 346 23.00 -8.36 -36.39
N ASP A 347 24.19 -8.44 -36.98
CA ASP A 347 24.87 -9.69 -37.31
C ASP A 347 23.99 -10.71 -38.06
N GLY A 348 23.17 -10.22 -39.01
CA GLY A 348 22.26 -11.04 -39.81
C GLY A 348 21.01 -11.54 -39.07
N GLN A 349 20.77 -11.08 -37.84
CA GLN A 349 19.55 -11.36 -37.08
C GLN A 349 18.65 -10.13 -37.06
N VAL A 350 17.34 -10.33 -37.27
CA VAL A 350 16.35 -9.29 -37.03
C VAL A 350 16.09 -9.21 -35.53
N CYS A 351 16.47 -8.07 -34.96
CA CYS A 351 16.29 -7.70 -33.57
C CYS A 351 15.15 -6.68 -33.46
N GLY A 352 14.46 -6.64 -32.33
CA GLY A 352 13.38 -5.69 -32.09
C GLY A 352 13.21 -5.37 -30.62
N GLY A 353 12.37 -4.39 -30.32
CA GLY A 353 12.08 -4.00 -28.96
C GLY A 353 11.13 -2.82 -28.86
N VAL A 354 10.88 -2.42 -27.62
CA VAL A 354 10.03 -1.27 -27.27
C VAL A 354 10.83 -0.30 -26.40
N PRO A 355 11.25 0.86 -26.92
CA PRO A 355 11.96 1.85 -26.14
C PRO A 355 11.17 2.30 -24.92
N ALA A 356 11.86 2.48 -23.80
CA ALA A 356 11.21 3.02 -22.61
C ALA A 356 10.96 4.54 -22.74
N GLY A 357 10.16 5.11 -21.84
CA GLY A 357 9.75 6.51 -21.84
C GLY A 357 10.88 7.51 -21.56
N TRP A 358 11.70 7.32 -20.52
CA TRP A 358 12.71 8.30 -20.08
C TRP A 358 13.81 8.63 -21.12
N GLY A 359 14.16 7.68 -21.98
CA GLY A 359 15.13 7.85 -23.07
C GLY A 359 14.47 7.95 -24.45
N PHE A 360 13.27 8.51 -24.52
CA PHE A 360 12.49 8.62 -25.76
C PHE A 360 13.23 9.29 -26.92
N THR A 361 14.18 10.19 -26.62
CA THR A 361 15.00 10.87 -27.64
C THR A 361 15.95 9.92 -28.35
N ASN A 362 16.51 8.93 -27.63
CA ASN A 362 17.55 8.02 -28.10
C ASN A 362 17.03 6.59 -28.34
N GLY A 363 15.79 6.32 -27.91
CA GLY A 363 15.13 5.03 -28.07
C GLY A 363 15.80 3.93 -27.25
N TRP A 364 16.09 4.22 -25.98
CA TRP A 364 16.78 3.29 -25.07
C TRP A 364 15.99 2.00 -24.78
N VAL A 365 16.72 0.88 -24.71
CA VAL A 365 16.21 -0.47 -24.43
C VAL A 365 17.18 -1.11 -23.44
N SER A 366 16.68 -1.76 -22.38
CA SER A 366 17.55 -2.19 -21.29
C SER A 366 17.17 -3.54 -20.68
N TRP A 367 18.14 -4.12 -19.97
CA TRP A 367 18.05 -5.37 -19.19
C TRP A 367 18.50 -5.15 -17.75
N GLN A 368 18.09 -4.03 -17.18
CA GLN A 368 18.27 -3.72 -15.77
C GLN A 368 17.25 -4.47 -14.90
N CYS A 369 17.51 -4.56 -13.60
CA CYS A 369 16.56 -5.10 -12.62
C CYS A 369 15.24 -4.30 -12.57
N TRP A 370 15.31 -3.05 -13.00
CA TRP A 370 14.18 -2.18 -13.26
C TRP A 370 13.43 -2.50 -14.56
N PHE A 371 14.14 -2.26 -15.67
CA PHE A 371 13.68 -2.42 -17.04
C PHE A 371 14.26 -3.70 -17.61
N ASN A 372 13.45 -4.73 -17.79
CA ASN A 372 13.94 -5.96 -18.41
C ASN A 372 13.06 -6.37 -19.59
N GLN A 373 13.57 -6.09 -20.79
CA GLN A 373 12.93 -6.51 -22.04
C GLN A 373 12.80 -8.02 -22.18
N LEU A 374 13.73 -8.81 -21.63
CA LEU A 374 13.59 -10.27 -21.68
C LEU A 374 12.44 -10.77 -20.81
N ARG A 375 12.17 -10.12 -19.66
CA ARG A 375 10.98 -10.39 -18.83
C ARG A 375 9.71 -10.10 -19.62
N SER A 376 9.61 -8.88 -20.15
CA SER A 376 8.41 -8.45 -20.89
C SER A 376 8.21 -9.30 -22.15
N ALA A 377 9.29 -9.68 -22.84
CA ALA A 377 9.27 -10.56 -24.00
C ALA A 377 8.83 -11.99 -23.64
N TRP A 378 9.28 -12.54 -22.51
CA TRP A 378 8.83 -13.84 -22.04
C TRP A 378 7.30 -13.86 -21.83
N GLY A 379 6.77 -12.81 -21.19
CA GLY A 379 5.33 -12.60 -21.01
C GLY A 379 4.59 -12.47 -22.34
N LEU A 380 5.10 -11.64 -23.26
CA LEU A 380 4.53 -11.45 -24.60
C LEU A 380 4.47 -12.76 -25.38
N ARG A 381 5.54 -13.57 -25.32
CA ARG A 381 5.61 -14.88 -25.99
C ARG A 381 4.56 -15.83 -25.43
N TRP A 382 4.44 -15.89 -24.10
CA TRP A 382 3.46 -16.75 -23.44
C TRP A 382 2.03 -16.36 -23.80
N TRP A 383 1.69 -15.06 -23.76
CA TRP A 383 0.39 -14.56 -24.18
C TRP A 383 0.13 -14.80 -25.68
N GLY A 384 1.15 -14.59 -26.52
CA GLY A 384 1.09 -14.91 -27.94
C GLY A 384 0.72 -16.37 -28.19
N LYS A 385 1.31 -17.31 -27.44
CA LYS A 385 0.92 -18.72 -27.52
C LYS A 385 -0.46 -19.01 -26.95
N LYS A 386 -0.79 -18.45 -25.78
CA LYS A 386 -2.08 -18.67 -25.12
C LYS A 386 -3.26 -18.17 -25.97
N LEU A 387 -3.06 -17.09 -26.72
CA LEU A 387 -4.08 -16.45 -27.56
C LEU A 387 -3.94 -16.76 -29.05
N ASP A 388 -3.07 -17.71 -29.43
CA ASP A 388 -2.80 -18.07 -30.82
C ASP A 388 -2.44 -16.88 -31.73
N ASN A 389 -1.63 -15.96 -31.19
CA ASN A 389 -1.15 -14.76 -31.86
C ASN A 389 0.33 -14.91 -32.25
N ALA A 390 0.56 -15.35 -33.49
CA ALA A 390 1.90 -15.56 -34.04
C ALA A 390 2.73 -14.27 -34.15
N GLU A 391 2.10 -13.10 -34.35
CA GLU A 391 2.82 -11.81 -34.41
C GLU A 391 3.49 -11.49 -33.07
N TRP A 392 2.80 -11.76 -31.96
CA TRP A 392 3.35 -11.52 -30.63
C TRP A 392 4.51 -12.45 -30.30
N VAL A 393 4.44 -13.71 -30.73
CA VAL A 393 5.55 -14.67 -30.61
C VAL A 393 6.76 -14.19 -31.41
N ASP A 394 6.57 -13.77 -32.67
CA ASP A 394 7.64 -13.24 -33.52
C ASP A 394 8.30 -11.99 -32.92
N LYS A 395 7.51 -11.04 -32.39
CA LYS A 395 8.05 -9.87 -31.69
C LYS A 395 8.85 -10.25 -30.44
N ALA A 396 8.36 -11.18 -29.63
CA ALA A 396 9.09 -11.64 -28.45
C ALA A 396 10.42 -12.30 -28.82
N ASP A 397 10.45 -13.12 -29.87
CA ASP A 397 11.67 -13.77 -30.36
C ASP A 397 12.69 -12.73 -30.89
N LYS A 398 12.21 -11.65 -31.54
CA LYS A 398 13.06 -10.51 -31.95
C LYS A 398 13.62 -9.72 -30.75
N MET A 399 12.88 -9.62 -29.64
CA MET A 399 13.38 -9.03 -28.39
C MET A 399 14.48 -9.89 -27.75
N LEU A 400 14.34 -11.22 -27.78
CA LEU A 400 15.42 -12.13 -27.39
C LEU A 400 16.65 -11.94 -28.30
N ASN A 401 16.46 -11.84 -29.62
CA ASN A 401 17.55 -11.62 -30.55
C ASN A 401 18.37 -10.39 -30.21
N LEU A 402 17.70 -9.28 -29.85
CA LEU A 402 18.38 -8.05 -29.43
C LEU A 402 19.21 -8.25 -28.15
N ALA A 403 18.68 -8.99 -27.17
CA ALA A 403 19.40 -9.26 -25.93
C ALA A 403 20.67 -10.10 -26.15
N LEU A 404 20.60 -11.09 -27.04
CA LEU A 404 21.72 -11.97 -27.41
C LEU A 404 22.75 -11.25 -28.31
N ALA A 405 22.35 -10.20 -29.03
CA ALA A 405 23.24 -9.40 -29.87
C ALA A 405 24.18 -8.45 -29.10
N ALA A 406 24.13 -8.47 -27.76
CA ALA A 406 25.03 -7.68 -26.92
C ALA A 406 26.49 -8.14 -27.10
N PRO A 407 27.43 -7.25 -27.47
CA PRO A 407 28.83 -7.62 -27.63
C PRO A 407 29.41 -8.09 -26.29
N MET A 408 30.20 -9.15 -26.33
CA MET A 408 30.75 -9.79 -25.14
C MET A 408 32.27 -9.69 -25.12
N ASP A 409 32.82 -9.11 -24.06
CA ASP A 409 34.26 -9.11 -23.77
C ASP A 409 34.51 -9.96 -22.52
N ARG A 410 35.14 -11.13 -22.69
CA ARG A 410 35.51 -12.04 -21.57
C ARG A 410 34.34 -12.28 -20.58
N GLY A 411 33.12 -12.41 -21.08
CA GLY A 411 31.89 -12.62 -20.29
C GLY A 411 31.18 -11.35 -19.82
N ALA A 412 31.79 -10.18 -19.96
CA ALA A 412 31.15 -8.88 -19.70
C ALA A 412 30.29 -8.46 -20.89
N VAL A 413 29.04 -8.04 -20.63
CA VAL A 413 28.11 -7.58 -21.67
C VAL A 413 27.41 -6.29 -21.27
N PRO A 414 27.19 -5.35 -22.20
CA PRO A 414 26.36 -4.18 -21.94
C PRO A 414 24.90 -4.58 -21.71
N THR A 415 24.21 -3.79 -20.91
CA THR A 415 22.80 -3.96 -20.52
C THR A 415 21.90 -2.84 -21.05
N THR A 416 22.41 -1.97 -21.93
CA THR A 416 21.63 -0.89 -22.56
C THR A 416 21.97 -0.71 -24.04
N TYR A 417 20.93 -0.65 -24.87
CA TYR A 417 20.99 -0.40 -26.31
C TYR A 417 20.20 0.86 -26.68
N LEU A 418 20.73 1.70 -27.57
CA LEU A 418 20.07 2.90 -28.07
C LEU A 418 19.57 2.64 -29.49
N SER A 419 18.28 2.38 -29.66
CA SER A 419 17.70 1.95 -30.95
C SER A 419 17.82 2.99 -32.06
N ARG A 420 17.81 4.29 -31.74
CA ARG A 420 17.91 5.37 -32.74
C ARG A 420 19.35 5.59 -33.20
N GLU A 421 20.31 5.44 -32.29
CA GLU A 421 21.75 5.54 -32.58
C GLU A 421 22.33 4.20 -33.05
N LYS A 422 21.57 3.11 -32.90
CA LYS A 422 21.94 1.73 -33.22
C LYS A 422 23.23 1.28 -32.53
N GLN A 423 23.40 1.64 -31.26
CA GLN A 423 24.62 1.35 -30.50
C GLN A 423 24.38 0.86 -29.07
N TRP A 424 25.34 0.10 -28.55
CA TRP A 424 25.41 -0.33 -27.15
C TRP A 424 26.13 0.71 -26.28
N ARG A 425 25.66 0.95 -25.05
CA ARG A 425 26.19 2.00 -24.16
C ARG A 425 26.70 1.54 -22.79
N GLY A 426 26.79 0.23 -22.55
CA GLY A 426 27.17 -0.30 -21.23
C GLY A 426 25.94 -0.44 -20.33
N CYS A 427 25.93 0.20 -19.17
CA CYS A 427 24.81 0.27 -18.24
C CYS A 427 24.14 1.66 -18.25
N LEU A 428 22.92 1.75 -17.74
CA LEU A 428 22.20 3.02 -17.69
C LEU A 428 22.60 3.86 -16.48
N ILE A 429 22.59 3.26 -15.29
CA ILE A 429 22.99 3.93 -14.07
C ILE A 429 24.51 3.86 -13.98
N MET A 430 25.12 5.03 -14.06
CA MET A 430 26.56 5.24 -14.10
C MET A 430 26.93 6.29 -13.05
N PRO A 431 27.10 5.91 -11.77
CA PRO A 431 27.45 6.85 -10.71
C PRO A 431 28.81 7.53 -10.93
N ARG A 432 29.64 6.94 -11.80
CA ARG A 432 30.84 7.56 -12.38
C ARG A 432 30.87 7.34 -13.89
N GLN A 433 31.56 8.24 -14.61
CA GLN A 433 31.65 8.20 -16.08
C GLN A 433 32.37 6.96 -16.62
N ASP A 434 33.19 6.31 -15.82
CA ASP A 434 33.95 5.11 -16.18
C ASP A 434 33.20 3.79 -15.90
N CYS A 435 32.03 3.82 -15.25
CA CYS A 435 31.14 2.65 -15.13
C CYS A 435 30.68 2.19 -16.52
N TYR A 436 30.81 0.90 -16.84
CA TYR A 436 30.37 0.39 -18.15
C TYR A 436 29.63 -0.93 -18.06
N TYR A 437 30.14 -1.89 -17.28
CA TYR A 437 29.45 -3.16 -17.04
C TYR A 437 28.85 -3.16 -15.64
N ASP A 438 27.67 -3.76 -15.51
CA ASP A 438 26.92 -3.82 -14.26
C ASP A 438 26.56 -5.28 -13.98
N LEU A 439 27.22 -5.87 -12.98
CA LEU A 439 27.12 -7.30 -12.67
C LEU A 439 25.73 -7.66 -12.13
N THR A 440 25.09 -6.74 -11.41
CA THR A 440 23.74 -6.91 -10.87
C THR A 440 22.72 -7.01 -12.00
N ASN A 441 22.78 -6.09 -12.95
CA ASN A 441 21.89 -6.07 -14.11
C ASN A 441 22.20 -7.21 -15.09
N MET A 442 23.49 -7.56 -15.26
CA MET A 442 23.89 -8.76 -16.00
C MET A 442 23.31 -10.03 -15.36
N ALA A 443 23.39 -10.19 -14.04
CA ALA A 443 22.82 -11.35 -13.35
C ALA A 443 21.31 -11.45 -13.58
N TRP A 444 20.59 -10.32 -13.50
CA TRP A 444 19.16 -10.29 -13.80
C TRP A 444 18.82 -10.65 -15.25
N LYS A 445 19.59 -10.14 -16.21
CA LYS A 445 19.52 -10.56 -17.62
C LYS A 445 19.73 -12.06 -17.76
N GLY A 446 20.72 -12.61 -17.05
CA GLY A 446 21.06 -14.03 -17.03
C GLY A 446 19.94 -14.91 -16.47
N ILE A 447 19.26 -14.50 -15.39
CA ILE A 447 18.12 -15.22 -14.82
C ILE A 447 17.00 -15.37 -15.86
N TRP A 448 16.64 -14.28 -16.55
CA TRP A 448 15.61 -14.35 -17.60
C TRP A 448 16.05 -15.16 -18.81
N MET A 449 17.33 -15.11 -19.19
CA MET A 449 17.89 -16.02 -20.20
C MET A 449 17.68 -17.49 -19.82
N LEU A 450 17.90 -17.86 -18.54
CA LEU A 450 17.61 -19.22 -18.07
C LEU A 450 16.11 -19.54 -18.10
N ARG A 451 15.23 -18.60 -17.71
CA ARG A 451 13.76 -18.78 -17.82
C ARG A 451 13.28 -18.99 -19.26
N TRP A 452 13.94 -18.39 -20.25
CA TRP A 452 13.62 -18.63 -21.66
C TRP A 452 13.83 -20.09 -22.07
N LEU A 453 14.74 -20.82 -21.41
CA LEU A 453 14.97 -22.25 -21.66
C LEU A 453 13.81 -23.14 -21.20
N GLU A 454 12.89 -22.61 -20.40
CA GLU A 454 11.68 -23.32 -19.94
C GLU A 454 10.66 -23.51 -21.09
N PHE A 455 10.74 -22.69 -22.15
CA PHE A 455 10.00 -22.96 -23.38
C PHE A 455 10.58 -24.17 -24.12
N GLU A 456 9.73 -25.16 -24.42
CA GLU A 456 10.14 -26.36 -25.15
C GLU A 456 10.77 -26.03 -26.52
N ASP A 457 10.21 -25.03 -27.20
CA ASP A 457 10.63 -24.51 -28.50
C ASP A 457 11.52 -23.26 -28.39
N CYS A 458 12.27 -23.12 -27.30
CA CYS A 458 13.15 -21.97 -27.06
C CYS A 458 14.11 -21.71 -28.23
N PRO A 459 14.03 -20.55 -28.91
CA PRO A 459 14.95 -20.21 -29.98
C PRO A 459 16.36 -19.90 -29.43
N ARG A 460 17.40 -20.17 -30.23
CA ARG A 460 18.81 -19.82 -29.93
C ARG A 460 19.31 -20.32 -28.57
N ARG A 461 18.79 -21.47 -28.11
CA ARG A 461 19.16 -22.17 -26.87
C ARG A 461 20.67 -22.25 -26.62
N GLU A 462 21.46 -22.57 -27.64
CA GLU A 462 22.93 -22.66 -27.53
C GLU A 462 23.58 -21.34 -27.08
N GLU A 463 23.14 -20.23 -27.68
CA GLU A 463 23.71 -18.91 -27.42
C GLU A 463 23.35 -18.40 -26.03
N ILE A 464 22.13 -18.71 -25.57
CA ILE A 464 21.68 -18.49 -24.19
C ILE A 464 22.62 -19.20 -23.21
N LEU A 465 22.80 -20.52 -23.37
CA LEU A 465 23.62 -21.33 -22.47
C LEU A 465 25.08 -20.83 -22.45
N ARG A 466 25.64 -20.51 -23.62
CA ARG A 466 26.99 -19.96 -23.75
C ARG A 466 27.13 -18.63 -23.00
N GLN A 467 26.22 -17.69 -23.23
CA GLN A 467 26.29 -16.37 -22.59
C GLN A 467 26.13 -16.46 -21.07
N CYS A 468 25.21 -17.29 -20.57
CA CYS A 468 25.07 -17.53 -19.14
C CYS A 468 26.35 -18.11 -18.52
N ARG A 469 27.02 -19.07 -19.18
CA ARG A 469 28.30 -19.64 -18.72
C ARG A 469 29.38 -18.57 -18.59
N GLU A 470 29.60 -17.78 -19.64
CA GLU A 470 30.66 -16.75 -19.65
C GLU A 470 30.40 -15.65 -18.60
N MET A 471 29.13 -15.28 -18.40
CA MET A 471 28.74 -14.34 -17.35
C MET A 471 28.96 -14.91 -15.95
N ALA A 472 28.64 -16.19 -15.72
CA ALA A 472 28.91 -16.86 -14.45
C ALA A 472 30.42 -16.90 -14.14
N GLU A 473 31.25 -17.21 -15.14
CA GLU A 473 32.72 -17.17 -15.02
C GLU A 473 33.22 -15.77 -14.68
N LEU A 474 32.68 -14.72 -15.30
CA LEU A 474 33.03 -13.34 -14.97
C LEU A 474 32.74 -13.03 -13.50
N MET A 475 31.52 -13.29 -13.04
CA MET A 475 31.12 -12.98 -11.66
C MET A 475 32.00 -13.70 -10.65
N MET A 476 32.29 -14.99 -10.88
CA MET A 476 33.18 -15.76 -9.99
C MET A 476 34.61 -15.20 -9.94
N ARG A 477 35.13 -14.66 -11.07
CA ARG A 477 36.48 -14.05 -11.10
C ARG A 477 36.56 -12.75 -10.30
N PHE A 478 35.46 -11.99 -10.24
CA PHE A 478 35.39 -10.71 -9.56
C PHE A 478 34.77 -10.78 -8.15
N GLN A 479 34.45 -11.97 -7.64
CA GLN A 479 33.95 -12.09 -6.27
C GLN A 479 35.01 -11.62 -5.26
N ASN A 480 34.62 -10.70 -4.38
CA ASN A 480 35.49 -10.08 -3.39
C ASN A 480 35.95 -11.06 -2.32
N GLY A 481 37.02 -10.70 -1.60
CA GLY A 481 37.57 -11.51 -0.50
C GLY A 481 36.61 -11.68 0.69
N ASP A 482 35.69 -10.74 0.90
CA ASP A 482 34.61 -10.83 1.88
C ASP A 482 33.37 -11.59 1.36
N SER A 483 33.47 -12.17 0.17
CA SER A 483 32.42 -12.93 -0.54
C SER A 483 31.30 -12.12 -1.20
N SER A 484 31.34 -10.79 -1.12
CA SER A 484 30.44 -9.91 -1.90
C SER A 484 30.80 -9.90 -3.39
N PHE A 485 29.96 -9.30 -4.23
CA PHE A 485 30.25 -9.03 -5.63
C PHE A 485 30.25 -7.53 -5.93
N PRO A 486 31.21 -7.04 -6.72
CA PRO A 486 31.18 -5.66 -7.19
C PRO A 486 29.95 -5.40 -8.04
N THR A 487 29.44 -4.17 -7.96
CA THR A 487 28.30 -3.77 -8.78
C THR A 487 28.75 -3.40 -10.19
N TRP A 488 29.75 -2.53 -10.31
CA TRP A 488 30.18 -2.00 -11.60
C TRP A 488 31.63 -2.33 -11.90
N LEU A 489 31.90 -2.55 -13.20
CA LEU A 489 33.24 -2.58 -13.77
C LEU A 489 33.42 -1.49 -14.82
N THR A 490 34.65 -1.05 -14.99
CA THR A 490 35.06 -0.23 -16.14
C THR A 490 35.08 -1.05 -17.43
N LYS A 491 35.23 -0.39 -18.57
CA LYS A 491 35.36 -1.06 -19.87
C LYS A 491 36.60 -1.95 -19.95
N GLU A 492 37.64 -1.61 -19.18
CA GLU A 492 38.89 -2.36 -19.04
C GLU A 492 38.81 -3.50 -18.02
N HIS A 493 37.65 -3.67 -17.37
CA HIS A 493 37.35 -4.65 -16.32
C HIS A 493 38.04 -4.36 -14.97
N GLU A 494 38.13 -3.08 -14.60
CA GLU A 494 38.53 -2.67 -13.26
C GLU A 494 37.29 -2.49 -12.37
N VAL A 495 37.38 -2.86 -11.10
CA VAL A 495 36.27 -2.69 -10.14
C VAL A 495 36.06 -1.20 -9.83
N VAL A 496 34.82 -0.75 -9.94
CA VAL A 496 34.43 0.59 -9.46
C VAL A 496 33.96 0.46 -8.01
N PRO A 497 34.63 1.12 -7.04
CA PRO A 497 34.39 0.92 -5.61
C PRO A 497 33.17 1.71 -5.12
N ILE A 498 32.00 1.48 -5.70
CA ILE A 498 30.71 2.05 -5.29
C ILE A 498 29.72 0.90 -5.14
N LEU A 499 29.12 0.77 -3.95
CA LEU A 499 28.25 -0.37 -3.60
C LEU A 499 28.90 -1.75 -3.85
N ASP A 500 30.22 -1.81 -3.85
CA ASP A 500 31.03 -3.02 -4.08
C ASP A 500 30.76 -4.11 -3.01
N HIS A 501 30.49 -3.67 -1.79
CA HIS A 501 30.20 -4.53 -0.64
C HIS A 501 28.76 -4.31 -0.15
N SER A 502 27.76 -4.62 -0.99
CA SER A 502 26.35 -4.29 -0.72
C SER A 502 25.37 -5.45 -0.99
N ALA A 503 24.08 -5.20 -0.71
CA ALA A 503 22.99 -6.13 -0.97
C ALA A 503 22.83 -6.49 -2.46
N GLN A 504 23.44 -5.72 -3.37
CA GLN A 504 23.48 -6.03 -4.80
C GLN A 504 24.19 -7.35 -5.13
N SER A 505 25.00 -7.88 -4.20
CA SER A 505 25.57 -9.24 -4.26
C SER A 505 24.51 -10.34 -4.37
N ALA A 506 23.26 -10.05 -3.98
CA ALA A 506 22.16 -11.01 -4.01
C ALA A 506 21.79 -11.46 -5.42
N LEU A 507 21.78 -10.57 -6.42
CA LEU A 507 21.41 -10.95 -7.78
C LEU A 507 22.44 -11.87 -8.44
N PRO A 508 23.77 -11.59 -8.39
CA PRO A 508 24.78 -12.55 -8.82
C PRO A 508 24.68 -13.89 -8.08
N ALA A 509 24.45 -13.89 -6.76
CA ALA A 509 24.26 -15.12 -6.00
C ALA A 509 23.03 -15.93 -6.47
N TRP A 510 21.90 -15.25 -6.71
CA TRP A 510 20.69 -15.85 -7.25
C TRP A 510 20.93 -16.42 -8.66
N PHE A 511 21.53 -15.64 -9.56
CA PHE A 511 21.85 -16.10 -10.91
C PHE A 511 22.76 -17.33 -10.92
N LEU A 512 23.83 -17.33 -10.12
CA LEU A 512 24.71 -18.49 -9.99
C LEU A 512 23.97 -19.71 -9.44
N ALA A 513 23.01 -19.52 -8.52
CA ALA A 513 22.21 -20.61 -8.00
C ALA A 513 21.25 -21.20 -9.04
N GLU A 514 20.55 -20.35 -9.80
CA GLU A 514 19.68 -20.76 -10.92
C GLU A 514 20.49 -21.41 -12.05
N TYR A 515 21.69 -20.90 -12.34
CA TYR A 515 22.61 -21.49 -13.30
C TYR A 515 22.96 -22.94 -12.89
N VAL A 516 23.39 -23.14 -11.64
CA VAL A 516 23.69 -24.49 -11.11
C VAL A 516 22.45 -25.40 -11.16
N SER A 517 21.28 -24.89 -10.79
CA SER A 517 20.03 -25.65 -10.83
C SER A 517 19.68 -26.09 -12.26
N THR A 518 19.76 -25.18 -13.23
CA THR A 518 19.44 -25.45 -14.64
C THR A 518 20.30 -26.58 -15.21
N TRP A 519 21.60 -26.55 -14.92
CA TRP A 519 22.51 -27.62 -15.37
C TRP A 519 22.31 -28.92 -14.60
N SER A 520 22.00 -28.85 -13.31
CA SER A 520 21.72 -30.06 -12.50
C SER A 520 20.48 -30.79 -13.01
N ASP A 521 19.43 -30.04 -13.39
CA ASP A 521 18.22 -30.59 -14.00
C ASP A 521 18.51 -31.22 -15.37
N LEU A 522 19.36 -30.57 -16.18
CA LEU A 522 19.77 -31.11 -17.49
C LEU A 522 20.49 -32.45 -17.34
N VAL A 523 21.44 -32.55 -16.39
CA VAL A 523 22.12 -33.81 -16.03
C VAL A 523 21.11 -34.85 -15.52
N GLY A 524 20.15 -34.43 -14.69
CA GLY A 524 19.10 -35.31 -14.17
C GLY A 524 18.22 -35.92 -15.26
N ARG A 525 17.84 -35.12 -16.28
CA ARG A 525 17.07 -35.58 -17.44
C ARG A 525 17.82 -36.63 -18.25
N VAL A 526 19.12 -36.43 -18.49
CA VAL A 526 20.00 -37.41 -19.13
C VAL A 526 19.99 -38.73 -18.37
N ALA A 527 20.27 -38.68 -17.06
CA ALA A 527 20.33 -39.86 -16.22
C ALA A 527 18.98 -40.60 -16.20
N ALA A 528 17.86 -39.87 -16.16
CA ALA A 528 16.52 -40.45 -16.20
C ALA A 528 16.21 -41.14 -17.54
N ALA A 529 16.58 -40.52 -18.66
CA ALA A 529 16.38 -41.10 -19.99
C ALA A 529 17.26 -42.34 -20.22
N GLN A 530 18.53 -42.29 -19.82
CA GLN A 530 19.44 -43.44 -19.84
C GLN A 530 18.90 -44.59 -18.99
N LYS A 531 18.41 -44.31 -17.78
CA LYS A 531 17.77 -45.31 -16.90
C LYS A 531 16.49 -45.89 -17.52
N ALA A 532 15.76 -45.11 -18.31
CA ALA A 532 14.55 -45.53 -19.00
C ALA A 532 14.81 -46.21 -20.36
N GLY A 533 16.07 -46.40 -20.77
CA GLY A 533 16.43 -46.96 -22.08
C GLY A 533 16.00 -46.11 -23.27
N ARG A 534 15.78 -44.81 -23.06
CA ARG A 534 15.40 -43.85 -24.11
C ARG A 534 16.66 -43.20 -24.69
N ALA A 535 16.54 -42.64 -25.90
CA ALA A 535 17.60 -41.82 -26.48
C ALA A 535 17.92 -40.63 -25.55
N ASP A 536 19.17 -40.15 -25.63
CA ASP A 536 19.63 -39.00 -24.87
C ASP A 536 18.71 -37.80 -25.18
N PRO A 537 18.07 -37.17 -24.16
CA PRO A 537 17.15 -36.06 -24.37
C PRO A 537 17.90 -34.76 -24.72
N LEU A 538 19.22 -34.76 -24.66
CA LEU A 538 20.05 -33.61 -25.02
C LEU A 538 20.18 -33.47 -26.53
N SER A 539 20.18 -32.21 -26.97
CA SER A 539 20.75 -31.83 -28.25
C SER A 539 22.26 -32.12 -28.30
N GLU A 540 22.82 -32.26 -29.50
CA GLU A 540 24.26 -32.46 -29.71
C GLU A 540 25.10 -31.35 -29.04
N VAL A 541 24.56 -30.13 -29.00
CA VAL A 541 25.14 -28.96 -28.34
C VAL A 541 25.19 -29.14 -26.82
N GLU A 542 24.06 -29.52 -26.21
CA GLU A 542 23.97 -29.69 -24.75
C GLU A 542 24.90 -30.81 -24.26
N ALA A 543 25.01 -31.91 -25.00
CA ALA A 543 25.93 -33.00 -24.67
C ALA A 543 27.41 -32.56 -24.71
N LYS A 544 27.79 -31.72 -25.68
CA LYS A 544 29.15 -31.18 -25.82
C LYS A 544 29.50 -30.18 -24.72
N GLU A 545 28.53 -29.38 -24.28
CA GLU A 545 28.71 -28.40 -23.21
C GLU A 545 28.78 -29.05 -21.82
N LEU A 546 28.00 -30.12 -21.57
CA LEU A 546 27.96 -30.82 -20.28
C LEU A 546 29.35 -31.25 -19.76
N GLY A 547 30.24 -31.70 -20.65
CA GLY A 547 31.61 -32.10 -20.30
C GLY A 547 32.56 -30.94 -19.98
N ARG A 548 32.24 -29.72 -20.42
CA ARG A 548 33.07 -28.51 -20.22
C ARG A 548 32.73 -27.75 -18.95
N ILE A 549 31.48 -27.84 -18.50
CA ILE A 549 30.92 -26.97 -17.47
C ILE A 549 30.95 -27.55 -16.06
N ALA A 550 31.29 -28.83 -15.88
CA ALA A 550 31.23 -29.49 -14.57
C ALA A 550 32.04 -28.75 -13.50
N ASP A 551 33.24 -28.29 -13.85
CA ASP A 551 34.09 -27.46 -12.98
C ASP A 551 33.47 -26.07 -12.73
N THR A 552 32.97 -25.40 -13.78
CA THR A 552 32.27 -24.12 -13.67
C THR A 552 31.06 -24.20 -12.73
N VAL A 553 30.25 -25.26 -12.84
CA VAL A 553 29.07 -25.49 -11.99
C VAL A 553 29.48 -25.71 -10.53
N ALA A 554 30.54 -26.49 -10.28
CA ALA A 554 31.04 -26.71 -8.92
C ALA A 554 31.56 -25.40 -8.29
N ARG A 555 32.33 -24.61 -9.04
CA ARG A 555 32.81 -23.29 -8.59
C ARG A 555 31.67 -22.30 -8.39
N ALA A 556 30.67 -22.29 -9.27
CA ALA A 556 29.49 -21.41 -9.17
C ALA A 556 28.69 -21.72 -7.90
N LYS A 557 28.48 -23.00 -7.59
CA LYS A 557 27.85 -23.43 -6.34
C LYS A 557 28.61 -22.91 -5.11
N GLN A 558 29.93 -23.06 -5.09
CA GLN A 558 30.75 -22.56 -3.98
C GLN A 558 30.67 -21.04 -3.85
N SER A 559 30.75 -20.32 -4.98
CA SER A 559 30.66 -18.86 -5.04
C SER A 559 29.33 -18.35 -4.51
N ALA A 560 28.22 -19.00 -4.89
CA ALA A 560 26.87 -18.67 -4.39
C ALA A 560 26.73 -18.90 -2.88
N HIS A 561 27.27 -20.00 -2.33
CA HIS A 561 27.27 -20.24 -0.88
C HIS A 561 28.07 -19.19 -0.09
N ARG A 562 29.22 -18.78 -0.62
CA ARG A 562 30.02 -17.71 0.01
C ARG A 562 29.24 -16.39 0.06
N ALA A 563 28.61 -16.02 -1.05
CA ALA A 563 27.78 -14.80 -1.11
C ALA A 563 26.57 -14.88 -0.17
N ALA A 564 25.92 -16.04 -0.04
CA ALA A 564 24.84 -16.24 0.93
C ALA A 564 25.28 -15.96 2.37
N GLY A 565 26.50 -16.36 2.75
CA GLY A 565 27.09 -16.02 4.06
C GLY A 565 27.19 -14.51 4.27
N PHE A 566 27.70 -13.78 3.27
CA PHE A 566 27.77 -12.32 3.30
C PHE A 566 26.38 -11.66 3.43
N LEU A 567 25.38 -12.13 2.67
CA LEU A 567 24.01 -11.59 2.73
C LEU A 567 23.39 -11.74 4.12
N VAL A 568 23.60 -12.88 4.78
CA VAL A 568 23.09 -13.11 6.14
C VAL A 568 23.71 -12.12 7.12
N THR A 569 25.03 -12.06 7.19
CA THR A 569 25.74 -11.32 8.26
C THR A 569 25.82 -9.82 8.02
N ASN A 570 25.95 -9.39 6.76
CA ASN A 570 26.26 -8.01 6.43
C ASN A 570 25.06 -7.24 5.87
N VAL A 571 24.00 -7.93 5.43
CA VAL A 571 22.80 -7.31 4.84
C VAL A 571 21.59 -7.53 5.75
N ILE A 572 21.15 -8.76 5.95
CA ILE A 572 19.85 -9.06 6.58
C ILE A 572 19.87 -8.80 8.08
N ASP A 573 20.89 -9.29 8.80
CA ASP A 573 21.04 -9.06 10.25
C ASP A 573 21.53 -7.65 10.60
N GLN A 574 21.68 -6.78 9.62
CA GLN A 574 21.92 -5.35 9.81
C GLN A 574 20.81 -4.50 9.18
N GLN A 575 19.84 -5.15 8.53
CA GLN A 575 18.80 -4.54 7.70
C GLN A 575 19.33 -3.52 6.66
N ARG A 576 20.54 -3.75 6.14
CA ARG A 576 21.26 -2.89 5.17
C ARG A 576 20.88 -3.22 3.73
N TYR A 577 19.60 -3.05 3.42
CA TYR A 577 19.05 -3.28 2.08
C TYR A 577 19.38 -2.11 1.14
N TYR A 578 20.68 -1.94 0.90
CA TYR A 578 21.26 -0.91 0.04
C TYR A 578 21.48 -1.43 -1.37
N ASP A 579 20.92 -0.72 -2.34
CA ASP A 579 21.18 -0.91 -3.75
C ASP A 579 21.39 0.43 -4.46
N PHE A 580 21.67 0.38 -5.76
CA PHE A 580 21.87 1.56 -6.57
C PHE A 580 20.67 2.51 -6.55
N GLU A 581 19.45 1.98 -6.47
CA GLU A 581 18.26 2.80 -6.43
C GLU A 581 18.14 3.59 -5.13
N THR A 582 18.54 2.99 -4.02
CA THR A 582 18.56 3.63 -2.71
C THR A 582 19.28 4.99 -2.71
N PHE A 583 20.24 5.21 -3.64
CA PHE A 583 21.08 6.40 -3.65
C PHE A 583 21.16 7.15 -4.98
N PHE A 584 20.82 6.49 -6.09
CA PHE A 584 20.94 7.05 -7.44
C PHE A 584 19.59 7.19 -8.15
N SER A 585 18.48 6.93 -7.46
CA SER A 585 17.12 7.16 -7.96
C SER A 585 16.17 7.57 -6.82
N CYS A 586 15.49 8.71 -6.96
CA CYS A 586 14.36 9.16 -6.12
C CYS A 586 14.66 9.44 -4.63
N SER A 587 15.68 8.82 -4.03
CA SER A 587 16.06 9.03 -2.65
C SER A 587 16.92 10.30 -2.46
N PRO A 588 16.61 11.14 -1.46
CA PRO A 588 17.47 12.28 -1.08
C PRO A 588 18.70 11.86 -0.26
N LYS A 589 18.83 10.58 0.12
CA LYS A 589 20.01 10.08 0.85
C LYS A 589 21.18 9.91 -0.13
N GLN A 590 22.36 10.33 0.31
CA GLN A 590 23.58 10.20 -0.48
C GLN A 590 24.41 9.03 0.04
N CYS A 591 24.93 8.24 -0.89
CA CYS A 591 26.00 7.29 -0.59
C CYS A 591 27.29 8.11 -0.35
N LEU A 592 27.68 8.31 0.91
CA LEU A 592 28.86 9.09 1.26
C LEU A 592 30.14 8.28 1.00
N GLN A 593 30.81 8.50 -0.15
CA GLN A 593 32.17 7.99 -0.34
C GLN A 593 33.06 8.93 -1.17
N ALA A 594 34.00 9.61 -0.50
CA ALA A 594 35.14 10.27 -1.15
C ALA A 594 36.37 9.33 -1.30
N ASN A 595 36.32 8.10 -0.74
CA ASN A 595 37.44 7.16 -0.65
C ASN A 595 37.10 5.69 -0.99
N GLY A 596 35.88 5.37 -1.44
CA GLY A 596 35.50 4.01 -1.84
C GLY A 596 35.00 3.05 -0.74
N ALA A 597 34.66 3.52 0.48
CA ALA A 597 34.10 2.66 1.55
C ALA A 597 32.72 3.11 2.07
N LEU A 598 31.76 2.18 2.22
CA LEU A 598 30.39 2.48 2.70
C LEU A 598 30.43 2.91 4.18
N ASP A 599 30.15 4.18 4.49
CA ASP A 599 29.94 4.63 5.86
C ASP A 599 28.49 4.42 6.29
N ASP A 600 28.16 3.16 6.58
CA ASP A 600 26.85 2.72 7.03
C ASP A 600 26.33 3.52 8.22
N VAL A 601 27.18 3.78 9.22
CA VAL A 601 26.78 4.48 10.45
C VAL A 601 26.34 5.90 10.14
N ALA A 602 27.01 6.58 9.20
CA ALA A 602 26.62 7.92 8.77
C ALA A 602 25.31 7.97 7.97
N MET A 603 24.91 6.86 7.33
CA MET A 603 23.69 6.79 6.53
C MET A 603 22.42 6.52 7.36
N HIS A 604 22.58 5.93 8.56
CA HIS A 604 21.50 5.74 9.50
C HIS A 604 20.81 7.06 9.82
N ASP A 605 19.49 7.02 9.85
CA ASP A 605 18.70 8.15 10.30
C ASP A 605 18.89 8.35 11.81
N ALA A 606 19.34 9.53 12.22
CA ALA A 606 19.72 9.77 13.62
C ALA A 606 18.53 9.67 14.60
N HIS A 607 17.31 9.93 14.12
CA HIS A 607 16.08 9.91 14.90
C HIS A 607 15.44 8.52 14.91
N THR A 608 15.13 7.95 13.75
CA THR A 608 14.49 6.63 13.68
C THR A 608 15.47 5.48 13.96
N LEU A 609 16.78 5.72 13.82
CA LEU A 609 17.84 4.71 13.80
C LEU A 609 17.70 3.67 12.69
N SER A 610 16.80 3.89 11.73
CA SER A 610 16.64 3.01 10.58
C SER A 610 17.63 3.39 9.48
N PRO A 611 18.28 2.41 8.82
CA PRO A 611 18.99 2.67 7.58
C PRO A 611 18.00 2.99 6.44
N PRO A 612 18.44 3.67 5.36
CA PRO A 612 17.66 3.66 4.12
C PRO A 612 17.55 2.23 3.58
N GLN A 613 16.40 1.88 3.03
CA GLN A 613 16.11 0.49 2.64
C GLN A 613 15.35 0.45 1.33
N ASN A 614 15.64 -0.54 0.49
CA ASN A 614 14.94 -0.77 -0.77
C ASN A 614 14.41 -2.22 -0.88
N THR A 615 13.18 -2.34 -1.37
CA THR A 615 12.44 -3.61 -1.54
C THR A 615 13.01 -4.53 -2.62
N LEU A 616 13.70 -4.02 -3.64
CA LEU A 616 14.32 -4.83 -4.69
C LEU A 616 15.36 -5.80 -4.12
N CYS A 617 16.35 -5.26 -3.41
CA CYS A 617 17.40 -6.10 -2.86
C CYS A 617 16.93 -6.96 -1.68
N MET A 618 15.80 -6.62 -1.03
CA MET A 618 15.11 -7.55 -0.12
C MET A 618 14.60 -8.79 -0.87
N GLN A 619 13.93 -8.60 -2.01
CA GLN A 619 13.45 -9.70 -2.85
C GLN A 619 14.63 -10.54 -3.39
N TRP A 620 15.68 -9.90 -3.89
CA TRP A 620 16.85 -10.61 -4.41
C TRP A 620 17.53 -11.43 -3.32
N ALA A 621 17.68 -10.88 -2.11
CA ALA A 621 18.29 -11.60 -1.00
C ALA A 621 17.46 -12.82 -0.61
N ALA A 622 16.13 -12.69 -0.56
CA ALA A 622 15.25 -13.80 -0.28
C ALA A 622 15.40 -14.94 -1.30
N GLU A 623 15.31 -14.62 -2.58
CA GLU A 623 15.43 -15.59 -3.68
C GLU A 623 16.81 -16.24 -3.72
N ALA A 624 17.88 -15.43 -3.58
CA ALA A 624 19.25 -15.93 -3.55
C ALA A 624 19.45 -16.95 -2.42
N LEU A 625 19.07 -16.59 -1.19
CA LEU A 625 19.25 -17.47 -0.03
C LEU A 625 18.42 -18.75 -0.15
N TRP A 626 17.19 -18.65 -0.66
CA TRP A 626 16.32 -19.81 -0.86
C TRP A 626 16.91 -20.77 -1.89
N LYS A 627 17.32 -20.26 -3.06
CA LYS A 627 17.90 -21.08 -4.13
C LYS A 627 19.23 -21.69 -3.72
N VAL A 628 20.08 -20.94 -3.01
CA VAL A 628 21.33 -21.47 -2.46
C VAL A 628 21.06 -22.58 -1.43
N ALA A 629 20.01 -22.45 -0.61
CA ALA A 629 19.61 -23.51 0.32
C ALA A 629 19.21 -24.80 -0.42
N ASP A 630 18.50 -24.70 -1.55
CA ASP A 630 18.12 -25.86 -2.38
C ASP A 630 19.37 -26.59 -2.94
N LEU A 631 20.44 -25.86 -3.25
CA LEU A 631 21.70 -26.47 -3.74
C LEU A 631 22.43 -27.29 -2.66
N THR A 632 22.27 -26.97 -1.38
CA THR A 632 22.86 -27.72 -0.26
C THR A 632 22.19 -29.07 0.00
N GLU A 633 20.98 -29.29 -0.48
CA GLU A 633 20.11 -30.43 -0.14
C GLU A 633 20.22 -31.64 -1.10
N GLY A 634 21.29 -31.76 -1.91
CA GLY A 634 21.56 -32.98 -2.69
C GLY A 634 21.56 -34.27 -1.83
N PRO A 635 21.28 -35.47 -2.39
CA PRO A 635 21.08 -36.70 -1.61
C PRO A 635 22.30 -36.98 -0.71
N ILE A 636 22.00 -37.35 0.54
CA ILE A 636 22.93 -37.49 1.68
C ILE A 636 24.29 -38.05 1.24
N ALA A 637 25.34 -37.23 1.31
CA ALA A 637 26.73 -37.66 1.23
C ALA A 637 27.55 -37.19 2.43
N SER A 638 28.27 -38.15 2.98
CA SER A 638 29.04 -38.17 4.22
C SER A 638 30.43 -37.55 4.07
N SER A 639 30.55 -36.23 4.08
CA SER A 639 31.86 -35.57 4.17
C SER A 639 31.79 -34.33 5.07
N GLY A 640 32.53 -34.38 6.18
CA GLY A 640 32.46 -33.45 7.32
C GLY A 640 33.16 -32.11 7.11
N THR A 641 32.70 -31.31 6.14
CA THR A 641 32.83 -29.85 6.21
C THR A 641 31.61 -29.27 6.95
N PRO A 642 31.76 -28.26 7.83
CA PRO A 642 30.62 -27.64 8.49
C PRO A 642 29.70 -27.02 7.42
N ARG A 643 28.48 -27.55 7.31
CA ARG A 643 27.42 -26.96 6.48
C ARG A 643 26.75 -25.84 7.28
N PRO A 644 26.44 -24.66 6.70
CA PRO A 644 25.32 -23.90 7.25
C PRO A 644 24.10 -24.82 7.19
N PRO A 645 23.32 -24.99 8.28
CA PRO A 645 22.08 -25.74 8.20
C PRO A 645 21.20 -25.06 7.15
N SER A 646 20.68 -25.77 6.15
CA SER A 646 19.80 -25.18 5.11
C SER A 646 18.60 -24.45 5.70
N TYR A 647 18.15 -24.89 6.88
CA TYR A 647 17.19 -24.21 7.75
C TYR A 647 17.54 -22.73 8.05
N GLU A 648 18.81 -22.44 8.33
CA GLU A 648 19.25 -21.07 8.65
C GLU A 648 19.11 -20.15 7.44
N LEU A 649 19.56 -20.57 6.24
CA LEU A 649 19.42 -19.75 5.04
C LEU A 649 17.95 -19.45 4.71
N ARG A 650 17.07 -20.47 4.83
CA ARG A 650 15.63 -20.30 4.63
C ARG A 650 15.02 -19.33 5.66
N LYS A 651 15.46 -19.38 6.92
CA LYS A 651 15.04 -18.40 7.95
C LYS A 651 15.39 -16.96 7.55
N TYR A 652 16.60 -16.70 7.07
CA TYR A 652 17.00 -15.36 6.63
C TYR A 652 16.29 -14.92 5.35
N ALA A 653 16.00 -15.84 4.43
CA ALA A 653 15.16 -15.54 3.27
C ALA A 653 13.77 -15.03 3.71
N LEU A 654 13.17 -15.66 4.73
CA LEU A 654 11.90 -15.22 5.30
C LEU A 654 12.00 -13.87 6.00
N LYS A 655 13.09 -13.58 6.73
CA LYS A 655 13.32 -12.24 7.29
C LYS A 655 13.29 -11.16 6.20
N ALA A 656 13.94 -11.40 5.06
CA ALA A 656 13.95 -10.45 3.95
C ALA A 656 12.56 -10.26 3.31
N LEU A 657 11.77 -11.33 3.16
CA LEU A 657 10.38 -11.20 2.67
C LEU A 657 9.44 -10.54 3.67
N ASP A 658 9.58 -10.85 4.96
CA ASP A 658 8.74 -10.30 6.02
C ASP A 658 8.91 -8.77 6.11
N ILE A 659 10.14 -8.24 6.04
CA ILE A 659 10.33 -6.78 6.02
C ILE A 659 9.82 -6.15 4.73
N MET A 660 10.02 -6.80 3.57
CA MET A 660 9.49 -6.34 2.29
C MET A 660 7.96 -6.27 2.31
N ALA A 661 7.28 -7.22 2.95
CA ALA A 661 5.82 -7.28 3.05
C ALA A 661 5.20 -6.08 3.82
N LEU A 662 5.99 -5.33 4.59
CA LEU A 662 5.55 -4.10 5.26
C LEU A 662 5.51 -2.89 4.31
N TYR A 663 6.14 -2.99 3.14
CA TYR A 663 6.01 -2.01 2.07
C TYR A 663 4.78 -2.25 1.17
N GLN A 664 4.07 -3.37 1.39
CA GLN A 664 2.82 -3.67 0.69
C GLN A 664 1.62 -2.98 1.35
N ASN A 665 0.73 -2.44 0.54
CA ASN A 665 -0.57 -1.94 0.97
C ASN A 665 -1.48 -3.09 1.41
N VAL A 666 -1.77 -3.17 2.71
CA VAL A 666 -2.74 -4.15 3.27
C VAL A 666 -4.18 -3.66 3.23
N TRP A 667 -4.40 -2.41 2.80
CA TRP A 667 -5.69 -1.76 2.66
C TRP A 667 -5.67 -0.75 1.51
N SER A 668 -6.85 -0.32 1.07
CA SER A 668 -6.97 0.84 0.18
C SER A 668 -7.00 2.11 1.03
N VAL A 669 -5.97 2.95 0.90
CA VAL A 669 -5.81 4.15 1.73
C VAL A 669 -6.91 5.15 1.37
N SER A 670 -7.91 5.29 2.23
CA SER A 670 -9.18 5.99 1.92
C SER A 670 -9.03 7.48 1.60
N PHE A 671 -7.97 8.11 2.10
CA PHE A 671 -7.67 9.53 1.88
C PHE A 671 -6.72 9.79 0.71
N ARG A 672 -6.37 8.75 -0.07
CA ARG A 672 -5.65 8.88 -1.35
C ARG A 672 -6.64 8.68 -2.50
N LYS A 673 -6.78 9.72 -3.33
CA LYS A 673 -7.75 9.82 -4.41
C LYS A 673 -7.13 9.58 -5.80
N ALA A 674 -5.80 9.58 -5.91
CA ALA A 674 -5.13 9.39 -7.19
C ALA A 674 -5.41 8.01 -7.80
N ALA A 675 -5.41 6.95 -6.98
CA ALA A 675 -5.66 5.57 -7.40
C ALA A 675 -6.01 4.65 -6.23
N TYR A 676 -6.61 3.49 -6.53
CA TYR A 676 -6.88 2.42 -5.56
C TYR A 676 -5.61 1.67 -5.19
N THR A 677 -5.19 1.70 -3.92
CA THR A 677 -3.82 1.33 -3.55
C THR A 677 -3.63 -0.11 -3.07
N PHE A 678 -4.70 -0.85 -2.75
CA PHE A 678 -4.57 -2.16 -2.10
C PHE A 678 -3.76 -3.16 -2.94
N GLY A 679 -2.91 -3.94 -2.27
CA GLY A 679 -2.04 -4.93 -2.89
C GLY A 679 -0.76 -4.35 -3.51
N GLY A 680 -0.74 -3.05 -3.79
CA GLY A 680 0.41 -2.34 -4.34
C GLY A 680 1.57 -2.25 -3.36
N PHE A 681 2.76 -1.93 -3.88
CA PHE A 681 3.96 -1.73 -3.08
C PHE A 681 4.45 -0.27 -3.17
N GLY A 682 5.04 0.18 -2.06
CA GLY A 682 6.07 1.21 -2.09
C GLY A 682 7.45 0.60 -2.18
N VAL A 683 8.46 1.45 -2.36
CA VAL A 683 9.78 0.98 -2.80
C VAL A 683 10.84 1.09 -1.72
N GLN A 684 10.84 2.22 -1.01
CA GLN A 684 11.85 2.56 -0.03
C GLN A 684 11.21 3.28 1.16
N ASN A 685 11.90 3.31 2.30
CA ASN A 685 11.58 4.22 3.40
C ASN A 685 12.13 5.64 3.18
N SER A 686 12.85 5.84 2.06
CA SER A 686 13.35 7.12 1.54
C SER A 686 12.68 7.54 0.23
N ASP A 687 11.54 6.95 -0.11
CA ASP A 687 10.77 7.25 -1.32
C ASP A 687 9.24 7.15 -1.07
N GLY A 688 8.46 8.03 -1.69
CA GLY A 688 7.02 8.19 -1.45
C GLY A 688 6.11 7.27 -2.26
N GLU A 689 6.63 6.49 -3.20
CA GLU A 689 5.83 5.81 -4.22
C GLU A 689 4.74 4.85 -3.72
N TYR A 690 3.68 4.75 -4.52
CA TYR A 690 2.60 3.78 -4.44
C TYR A 690 2.35 3.15 -5.81
N LEU A 691 1.94 1.87 -5.81
CA LEU A 691 1.66 1.11 -7.03
C LEU A 691 2.89 1.03 -7.94
N ASP A 692 4.06 0.82 -7.34
CA ASP A 692 5.31 0.70 -8.06
C ASP A 692 5.33 -0.53 -8.99
N ALA A 693 5.93 -0.37 -10.17
CA ALA A 693 5.93 -1.38 -11.22
C ALA A 693 6.60 -2.71 -10.84
N ARG A 694 7.52 -2.72 -9.88
CA ARG A 694 8.24 -3.93 -9.44
C ARG A 694 7.40 -4.81 -8.55
N GLN A 695 6.27 -4.31 -8.05
CA GLN A 695 5.30 -5.15 -7.35
C GLN A 695 4.85 -6.35 -8.17
N ALA A 696 4.87 -6.24 -9.52
CA ALA A 696 4.63 -7.36 -10.41
C ALA A 696 5.63 -8.50 -10.16
N GLN A 697 6.92 -8.17 -10.07
CA GLN A 697 7.99 -9.12 -9.78
C GLN A 697 7.92 -9.66 -8.34
N PHE A 698 7.63 -8.80 -7.36
CA PHE A 698 7.42 -9.23 -5.97
C PHE A 698 6.24 -10.19 -5.85
N GLY A 699 5.21 -9.98 -6.67
CA GLY A 699 4.03 -10.84 -6.78
C GLY A 699 4.39 -12.29 -7.10
N CYS A 700 5.27 -12.51 -8.07
CA CYS A 700 5.76 -13.84 -8.42
C CYS A 700 6.53 -14.49 -7.26
N THR A 701 7.48 -13.78 -6.65
CA THR A 701 8.26 -14.30 -5.52
C THR A 701 7.38 -14.67 -4.34
N LEU A 702 6.44 -13.82 -3.94
CA LEU A 702 5.54 -14.09 -2.81
C LEU A 702 4.62 -15.29 -3.08
N ALA A 703 4.09 -15.41 -4.32
CA ALA A 703 3.31 -16.59 -4.71
C ALA A 703 4.15 -17.87 -4.70
N ASP A 704 5.38 -17.81 -5.21
CA ASP A 704 6.31 -18.93 -5.24
C ASP A 704 6.66 -19.44 -3.82
N PHE A 705 6.99 -18.53 -2.91
CA PHE A 705 7.23 -18.87 -1.51
C PHE A 705 5.97 -19.36 -0.82
N GLY A 706 4.83 -18.69 -1.05
CA GLY A 706 3.54 -19.07 -0.47
C GLY A 706 3.14 -20.50 -0.82
N ALA A 707 3.20 -20.86 -2.09
CA ALA A 707 2.92 -22.22 -2.58
C ALA A 707 3.93 -23.24 -2.04
N THR A 708 5.22 -22.88 -1.98
CA THR A 708 6.27 -23.80 -1.51
C THR A 708 6.18 -24.07 -0.01
N LEU A 709 5.86 -23.06 0.78
CA LEU A 709 5.78 -23.11 2.25
C LEU A 709 4.40 -23.55 2.76
N GLY A 710 3.37 -23.54 1.91
CA GLY A 710 1.96 -23.63 2.35
C GLY A 710 1.47 -22.37 3.08
N ARG A 711 2.16 -21.24 2.91
CA ARG A 711 1.83 -19.92 3.48
C ARG A 711 0.80 -19.23 2.59
N ARG A 712 -0.48 -19.43 2.91
CA ARG A 712 -1.62 -18.84 2.16
C ARG A 712 -1.51 -17.33 2.05
N ASP A 713 -1.12 -16.65 3.13
CA ASP A 713 -0.98 -15.20 3.19
C ASP A 713 0.05 -14.67 2.18
N TYR A 714 1.22 -15.31 2.04
CA TYR A 714 2.20 -14.95 1.01
C TYR A 714 1.65 -15.17 -0.39
N PHE A 715 0.91 -16.27 -0.61
CA PHE A 715 0.30 -16.53 -1.90
C PHE A 715 -0.74 -15.46 -2.27
N GLU A 716 -1.62 -15.10 -1.33
CA GLU A 716 -2.61 -14.03 -1.50
C GLU A 716 -1.94 -12.67 -1.72
N ARG A 717 -0.89 -12.33 -0.96
CA ARG A 717 -0.08 -11.12 -1.16
C ARG A 717 0.52 -11.06 -2.56
N GLY A 718 0.99 -12.19 -3.06
CA GLY A 718 1.55 -12.32 -4.40
C GLY A 718 0.51 -12.04 -5.49
N VAL A 719 -0.67 -12.66 -5.37
CA VAL A 719 -1.81 -12.41 -6.27
C VAL A 719 -2.30 -10.96 -6.17
N ALA A 720 -2.37 -10.38 -4.97
CA ALA A 720 -2.77 -9.00 -4.75
C ALA A 720 -1.82 -8.01 -5.47
N ALA A 721 -0.51 -8.25 -5.41
CA ALA A 721 0.49 -7.43 -6.09
C ALA A 721 0.37 -7.52 -7.62
N ALA A 722 0.12 -8.72 -8.15
CA ALA A 722 -0.13 -8.91 -9.58
C ALA A 722 -1.38 -8.16 -10.05
N ARG A 723 -2.48 -8.21 -9.28
CA ARG A 723 -3.70 -7.42 -9.58
C ARG A 723 -3.44 -5.92 -9.52
N ALA A 724 -2.75 -5.46 -8.48
CA ALA A 724 -2.39 -4.06 -8.30
C ALA A 724 -1.53 -3.51 -9.44
N SER A 725 -0.72 -4.36 -10.10
CA SER A 725 0.15 -3.92 -11.22
C SER A 725 -0.63 -3.43 -12.44
N MET A 726 -1.93 -3.70 -12.49
CA MET A 726 -2.83 -3.27 -13.56
C MET A 726 -3.64 -2.02 -13.18
N THR A 727 -3.64 -1.57 -11.92
CA THR A 727 -4.53 -0.50 -11.43
C THR A 727 -4.45 0.79 -12.25
N LEU A 728 -3.25 1.16 -12.71
CA LEU A 728 -3.00 2.46 -13.33
C LEU A 728 -3.18 2.44 -14.85
N ILE A 729 -3.70 1.35 -15.43
CA ILE A 729 -4.00 1.27 -16.86
C ILE A 729 -5.12 2.26 -17.17
N ASN A 730 -4.92 3.14 -18.15
CA ASN A 730 -6.03 3.93 -18.65
C ASN A 730 -7.05 3.02 -19.35
N HIS A 731 -8.14 2.71 -18.66
CA HIS A 731 -9.25 1.93 -19.16
C HIS A 731 -10.59 2.50 -18.66
N PRO A 732 -11.65 2.54 -19.50
CA PRO A 732 -12.97 3.04 -19.09
C PRO A 732 -13.53 2.38 -17.82
N LEU A 733 -13.38 1.05 -17.67
CA LEU A 733 -13.81 0.34 -16.46
C LEU A 733 -13.02 0.76 -15.20
N HIS A 734 -11.78 1.21 -15.32
CA HIS A 734 -11.00 1.68 -14.17
C HIS A 734 -11.48 3.04 -13.69
N VAL A 735 -11.96 3.88 -14.61
CA VAL A 735 -12.64 5.14 -14.28
C VAL A 735 -13.99 4.83 -13.63
N GLU A 736 -14.79 3.94 -14.21
CA GLU A 736 -16.11 3.52 -13.70
C GLU A 736 -16.02 2.94 -12.28
N LEU A 737 -15.02 2.09 -12.01
CA LEU A 737 -14.80 1.46 -10.71
C LEU A 737 -13.97 2.31 -9.73
N ASN A 738 -13.65 3.57 -10.10
CA ASN A 738 -12.82 4.48 -9.30
C ASN A 738 -11.47 3.87 -8.87
N LEU A 739 -10.87 3.05 -9.75
CA LEU A 739 -9.54 2.47 -9.55
C LEU A 739 -8.45 3.45 -9.97
N TYR A 740 -8.68 4.13 -11.09
CA TYR A 740 -7.81 5.19 -11.61
C TYR A 740 -8.68 6.25 -12.30
N PRO A 741 -9.29 7.16 -11.51
CA PRO A 741 -10.41 7.98 -11.98
C PRO A 741 -10.03 9.08 -12.97
N ASN A 742 -8.77 9.55 -12.96
CA ASN A 742 -8.34 10.70 -13.76
C ASN A 742 -7.14 10.36 -14.65
N PRO A 743 -7.23 9.37 -15.55
CA PRO A 743 -6.07 8.89 -16.31
C PRO A 743 -5.44 9.99 -17.17
N ASN A 744 -4.11 10.07 -17.17
CA ASN A 744 -3.34 11.09 -17.89
C ASN A 744 -2.51 10.54 -19.08
N TYR A 745 -2.78 9.29 -19.51
CA TYR A 745 -2.13 8.64 -20.66
C TYR A 745 -3.14 8.15 -21.69
N PRO A 746 -2.74 7.80 -22.93
CA PRO A 746 -3.61 7.15 -23.89
C PRO A 746 -4.18 5.80 -23.38
N PRO A 747 -5.33 5.34 -23.90
CA PRO A 747 -5.91 4.06 -23.51
C PRO A 747 -4.94 2.89 -23.68
N GLY A 748 -4.87 2.03 -22.65
CA GLY A 748 -4.02 0.81 -22.63
C GLY A 748 -2.60 1.03 -22.12
N LEU A 749 -2.24 2.27 -21.79
CA LEU A 749 -0.95 2.61 -21.21
C LEU A 749 -1.13 3.06 -19.74
N GLN A 750 -0.08 2.91 -18.94
CA GLN A 750 -0.05 3.38 -17.55
C GLN A 750 1.16 4.26 -17.21
N PRO A 751 1.06 5.13 -16.17
CA PRO A 751 2.21 5.78 -15.53
C PRO A 751 3.17 4.77 -14.88
N GLU A 752 4.27 5.32 -14.37
CA GLU A 752 5.24 4.64 -13.52
C GLU A 752 4.64 4.13 -12.19
N ASN A 753 3.92 5.01 -11.49
CA ASN A 753 3.40 4.86 -10.14
C ASN A 753 2.53 6.08 -9.79
N THR A 754 2.13 6.20 -8.52
CA THR A 754 1.50 7.40 -7.94
C THR A 754 2.21 7.83 -6.66
N GLY A 755 2.08 9.10 -6.27
CA GLY A 755 2.54 9.63 -4.99
C GLY A 755 4.04 9.67 -4.72
N HIS A 756 4.85 9.38 -5.73
CA HIS A 756 6.33 9.44 -5.75
C HIS A 756 6.92 10.59 -4.92
N GLY A 757 6.58 11.83 -5.22
CA GLY A 757 7.12 13.00 -4.51
C GLY A 757 6.42 13.35 -3.20
N GLY A 758 6.00 12.37 -2.39
CA GLY A 758 5.43 12.61 -1.06
C GLY A 758 4.06 13.30 -1.03
N THR A 759 3.37 13.38 -2.18
CA THR A 759 2.05 14.02 -2.34
C THR A 759 1.07 13.01 -2.98
N ASP A 760 -0.22 13.36 -3.16
CA ASP A 760 -1.19 12.48 -3.82
C ASP A 760 -1.43 12.83 -5.28
N GLN A 761 -0.36 12.73 -6.07
CA GLN A 761 -0.35 13.03 -7.51
C GLN A 761 -0.11 11.80 -8.36
N GLN A 762 -0.49 11.93 -9.64
CA GLN A 762 -0.12 11.00 -10.69
C GLN A 762 1.26 11.37 -11.27
N ASN A 763 2.01 10.37 -11.72
CA ASN A 763 3.38 10.56 -12.17
C ASN A 763 3.55 10.37 -13.69
N GLY A 764 4.80 10.57 -14.12
CA GLY A 764 5.26 10.36 -15.49
C GLY A 764 5.13 8.90 -15.95
N ARG A 765 5.27 8.69 -17.26
CA ARG A 765 5.35 7.35 -17.85
C ARG A 765 6.79 7.00 -18.13
N THR A 766 7.16 5.83 -17.63
CA THR A 766 8.54 5.32 -17.72
C THR A 766 8.68 4.24 -18.79
N GLY A 767 7.56 3.71 -19.29
CA GLY A 767 7.47 2.91 -20.52
C GLY A 767 7.10 1.45 -20.27
N PHE A 768 6.99 0.69 -21.37
CA PHE A 768 6.49 -0.69 -21.38
C PHE A 768 7.08 -1.62 -20.32
N ASP A 769 8.42 -1.66 -20.19
CA ASP A 769 9.08 -2.61 -19.28
C ASP A 769 8.90 -2.27 -17.79
N TRP A 770 8.59 -1.02 -17.47
CA TRP A 770 8.28 -0.51 -16.14
C TRP A 770 6.77 -0.24 -15.99
N GLY A 771 5.95 -0.70 -16.91
CA GLY A 771 4.51 -0.49 -16.88
C GLY A 771 3.79 -1.80 -17.07
N GLU A 772 2.85 -1.77 -17.99
CA GLU A 772 2.00 -2.91 -18.33
C GLU A 772 2.79 -4.18 -18.72
N GLY A 773 4.01 -4.04 -19.28
CA GLY A 773 4.84 -5.18 -19.67
C GLY A 773 5.34 -6.02 -18.50
N SER A 774 5.74 -5.39 -17.38
CA SER A 774 6.17 -6.14 -16.19
C SER A 774 4.99 -6.86 -15.53
N GLY A 775 3.85 -6.17 -15.42
CA GLY A 775 2.61 -6.73 -14.87
C GLY A 775 2.10 -7.92 -15.68
N LEU A 776 1.99 -7.77 -17.00
CA LEU A 776 1.52 -8.85 -17.89
C LEU A 776 2.46 -10.06 -17.93
N ALA A 777 3.77 -9.85 -17.78
CA ALA A 777 4.75 -10.93 -17.65
C ALA A 777 4.62 -11.67 -16.32
N ALA A 778 4.46 -10.95 -15.20
CA ALA A 778 4.24 -11.56 -13.89
C ALA A 778 2.93 -12.34 -13.84
N ILE A 779 1.87 -11.81 -14.44
CA ILE A 779 0.60 -12.50 -14.55
C ILE A 779 0.73 -13.76 -15.41
N ALA A 780 1.40 -13.69 -16.57
CA ALA A 780 1.68 -14.87 -17.39
C ALA A 780 2.40 -15.96 -16.58
N TRP A 781 3.41 -15.58 -15.79
CA TRP A 781 4.12 -16.49 -14.89
C TRP A 781 3.18 -17.16 -13.87
N LEU A 782 2.35 -16.38 -13.19
CA LEU A 782 1.40 -16.91 -12.20
C LEU A 782 0.40 -17.87 -12.84
N LEU A 783 -0.18 -17.52 -13.99
CA LEU A 783 -1.14 -18.37 -14.68
C LEU A 783 -0.48 -19.65 -15.23
N ASP A 784 0.74 -19.53 -15.74
CA ASP A 784 1.51 -20.68 -16.20
C ASP A 784 1.80 -21.66 -15.07
N LYS A 785 2.19 -21.18 -13.89
CA LYS A 785 2.58 -22.05 -12.79
C LYS A 785 1.40 -22.52 -11.94
N TYR A 786 0.43 -21.65 -11.69
CA TYR A 786 -0.62 -21.82 -10.69
C TYR A 786 -2.05 -21.87 -11.25
N GLY A 787 -2.23 -21.60 -12.55
CA GLY A 787 -3.55 -21.56 -13.19
C GLY A 787 -4.40 -20.36 -12.76
N ASP A 788 -5.65 -20.35 -13.18
CA ASP A 788 -6.63 -19.34 -12.74
C ASP A 788 -7.02 -19.56 -11.26
N VAL A 789 -6.87 -20.78 -10.75
CA VAL A 789 -7.06 -21.16 -9.35
C VAL A 789 -5.96 -22.11 -8.92
N TYR A 790 -5.32 -21.77 -7.80
CA TYR A 790 -4.39 -22.66 -7.11
C TYR A 790 -5.02 -23.28 -5.87
N ILE A 791 -4.87 -24.59 -5.73
CA ILE A 791 -5.31 -25.35 -4.56
C ILE A 791 -4.09 -25.98 -3.90
N ASP A 792 -3.80 -25.56 -2.67
CA ASP A 792 -2.90 -26.31 -1.80
C ASP A 792 -3.72 -27.38 -1.06
N ASP A 793 -3.80 -28.56 -1.69
CA ASP A 793 -4.51 -29.72 -1.16
C ASP A 793 -3.74 -30.44 -0.03
N VAL A 794 -2.52 -30.00 0.28
CA VAL A 794 -1.73 -30.48 1.43
C VAL A 794 -2.03 -29.62 2.66
N SER A 795 -2.03 -28.30 2.51
CA SER A 795 -2.26 -27.33 3.59
C SER A 795 -3.72 -26.91 3.74
N GLY A 796 -4.61 -27.33 2.83
CA GLY A 796 -6.06 -27.18 2.97
C GLY A 796 -6.62 -25.80 2.62
N TRP A 797 -6.06 -25.14 1.61
CA TRP A 797 -6.56 -23.83 1.14
C TRP A 797 -6.56 -23.70 -0.39
N ALA A 798 -7.33 -22.75 -0.90
CA ALA A 798 -7.42 -22.42 -2.33
C ALA A 798 -7.49 -20.91 -2.52
N VAL A 799 -6.87 -20.41 -3.60
CA VAL A 799 -6.85 -18.99 -3.97
C VAL A 799 -7.09 -18.87 -5.48
N GLY A 800 -8.03 -18.00 -5.86
CA GLY A 800 -8.22 -17.62 -7.25
C GLY A 800 -7.24 -16.52 -7.65
N VAL A 801 -6.52 -16.77 -8.74
CA VAL A 801 -5.49 -15.88 -9.31
C VAL A 801 -6.16 -14.87 -10.24
N ASP A 802 -6.91 -15.34 -11.24
CA ASP A 802 -7.47 -14.51 -12.32
C ASP A 802 -8.94 -14.17 -12.11
N GLY A 803 -9.22 -13.29 -11.15
CA GLY A 803 -10.58 -12.84 -10.88
C GLY A 803 -11.51 -13.98 -10.51
N VAL A 804 -11.03 -15.02 -9.85
CA VAL A 804 -11.85 -16.17 -9.47
C VAL A 804 -12.05 -16.18 -7.95
N VAL A 805 -13.28 -16.48 -7.51
CA VAL A 805 -13.59 -16.72 -6.10
C VAL A 805 -14.19 -18.10 -5.90
N SER A 806 -13.98 -18.70 -4.73
CA SER A 806 -14.58 -20.00 -4.40
C SER A 806 -16.11 -19.87 -4.33
N ALA A 807 -16.82 -20.75 -5.02
CA ALA A 807 -18.26 -20.89 -4.84
C ALA A 807 -18.56 -21.64 -3.53
N ARG A 808 -19.77 -21.45 -3.00
CA ARG A 808 -20.17 -21.81 -1.63
C ARG A 808 -20.10 -23.30 -1.30
N ASP A 809 -20.23 -24.20 -2.27
CA ASP A 809 -20.56 -25.60 -1.96
C ASP A 809 -19.38 -26.44 -1.47
N GLY A 810 -18.17 -25.89 -1.36
CA GLY A 810 -16.97 -26.63 -0.92
C GLY A 810 -16.56 -27.79 -1.84
N GLY A 811 -17.29 -28.01 -2.94
CA GLY A 811 -17.11 -29.08 -3.92
C GLY A 811 -16.21 -28.72 -5.10
N GLY A 812 -15.48 -27.62 -5.03
CA GLY A 812 -14.57 -27.18 -6.11
C GLY A 812 -15.23 -26.41 -7.26
N ALA A 813 -16.41 -25.82 -7.03
CA ALA A 813 -17.01 -24.83 -7.93
C ALA A 813 -16.44 -23.43 -7.64
N TYR A 814 -16.36 -22.59 -8.67
CA TYR A 814 -15.81 -21.24 -8.58
C TYR A 814 -16.61 -20.27 -9.45
N ASP A 815 -16.68 -19.02 -9.02
CA ASP A 815 -17.31 -17.93 -9.78
C ASP A 815 -16.22 -16.98 -10.33
N ALA A 816 -16.34 -16.62 -11.60
CA ALA A 816 -15.42 -15.70 -12.26
C ALA A 816 -15.98 -14.27 -12.23
N VAL A 817 -15.09 -13.33 -11.96
CA VAL A 817 -15.31 -11.89 -11.94
C VAL A 817 -15.11 -11.35 -13.35
N ASP A 818 -16.19 -10.83 -13.94
CA ASP A 818 -16.17 -10.13 -15.22
C ASP A 818 -17.14 -8.94 -15.17
N PHE A 819 -16.57 -7.73 -15.14
CA PHE A 819 -17.33 -6.48 -15.08
C PHE A 819 -17.84 -6.01 -16.45
N THR A 820 -17.48 -6.68 -17.55
CA THR A 820 -17.95 -6.32 -18.91
C THR A 820 -19.44 -6.64 -19.11
N GLY A 821 -20.05 -7.43 -18.23
CA GLY A 821 -21.46 -7.80 -18.28
C GLY A 821 -21.80 -8.87 -19.32
N ASN A 822 -20.81 -9.60 -19.82
CA ASN A 822 -20.99 -10.64 -20.84
C ASN A 822 -21.49 -11.96 -20.21
N VAL A 823 -22.79 -12.03 -19.88
CA VAL A 823 -23.40 -13.17 -19.13
C VAL A 823 -23.60 -14.43 -20.00
N THR A 824 -23.33 -14.37 -21.31
CA THR A 824 -23.68 -15.46 -22.24
C THR A 824 -22.58 -16.51 -22.45
N SER A 825 -21.35 -16.28 -21.99
CA SER A 825 -20.26 -17.25 -22.10
C SER A 825 -19.62 -17.50 -20.73
N ARG A 826 -19.86 -18.69 -20.15
CA ARG A 826 -19.17 -19.10 -18.94
C ARG A 826 -17.69 -19.29 -19.22
N ARG A 827 -16.85 -18.76 -18.34
CA ARG A 827 -15.39 -18.81 -18.48
C ARG A 827 -14.89 -20.21 -18.10
N MET A 828 -14.10 -20.83 -18.98
CA MET A 828 -13.33 -22.01 -18.60
C MET A 828 -12.08 -21.57 -17.82
N ILE A 829 -11.94 -22.05 -16.59
CA ILE A 829 -10.81 -21.73 -15.72
C ILE A 829 -9.94 -22.96 -15.49
N ALA A 830 -8.62 -22.76 -15.47
CA ALA A 830 -7.62 -23.76 -15.15
C ALA A 830 -7.41 -23.83 -13.63
N VAL A 831 -7.53 -25.02 -13.08
CA VAL A 831 -7.28 -25.32 -11.68
C VAL A 831 -5.99 -26.12 -11.59
N LYS A 832 -5.03 -25.67 -10.78
CA LYS A 832 -3.82 -26.43 -10.47
C LYS A 832 -3.72 -26.73 -8.98
N ARG A 833 -3.17 -27.90 -8.67
CA ARG A 833 -3.01 -28.40 -7.30
C ARG A 833 -1.55 -28.53 -6.94
N ARG A 834 -1.21 -28.31 -5.67
CA ARG A 834 0.14 -28.55 -5.14
C ARG A 834 0.59 -30.00 -5.37
N SER A 835 -0.31 -30.97 -5.25
CA SER A 835 -0.06 -32.39 -5.56
C SER A 835 0.27 -32.70 -7.03
N GLY A 836 0.19 -31.71 -7.94
CA GLY A 836 0.49 -31.84 -9.37
C GLY A 836 -0.74 -32.08 -10.26
N GLY A 837 -1.95 -32.20 -9.69
CA GLY A 837 -3.18 -32.31 -10.47
C GLY A 837 -3.54 -31.01 -11.20
N ALA A 838 -3.97 -31.12 -12.46
CA ALA A 838 -4.49 -30.02 -13.25
C ALA A 838 -5.84 -30.38 -13.90
N SER A 839 -6.79 -29.45 -13.91
CA SER A 839 -8.10 -29.63 -14.54
C SER A 839 -8.62 -28.31 -15.12
N LYS A 840 -9.65 -28.40 -15.96
CA LYS A 840 -10.42 -27.23 -16.40
C LYS A 840 -11.85 -27.37 -15.91
N ILE A 841 -12.41 -26.30 -15.39
CA ILE A 841 -13.80 -26.25 -14.93
C ILE A 841 -14.48 -25.02 -15.52
N GLU A 842 -15.78 -25.10 -15.69
CA GLU A 842 -16.61 -23.97 -16.11
C GLU A 842 -16.97 -23.16 -14.86
N ALA A 843 -16.56 -21.88 -14.83
CA ALA A 843 -16.86 -20.99 -13.72
C ALA A 843 -18.29 -20.44 -13.81
N GLY A 844 -18.93 -20.27 -12.66
CA GLY A 844 -20.15 -19.47 -12.54
C GLY A 844 -19.86 -17.97 -12.70
N SER A 845 -20.90 -17.15 -12.68
CA SER A 845 -20.77 -15.69 -12.75
C SER A 845 -20.81 -15.09 -11.36
N TYR A 846 -19.80 -14.29 -11.02
CA TYR A 846 -19.81 -13.51 -9.80
C TYR A 846 -20.67 -12.25 -9.98
N PRO A 847 -21.60 -11.93 -9.07
CA PRO A 847 -22.45 -10.76 -9.18
C PRO A 847 -21.66 -9.48 -8.88
N HIS A 848 -21.72 -8.50 -9.78
CA HIS A 848 -21.06 -7.21 -9.62
C HIS A 848 -22.07 -6.09 -9.56
N LEU A 849 -21.97 -5.27 -8.52
CA LEU A 849 -22.70 -4.02 -8.43
C LEU A 849 -22.13 -3.03 -9.45
N LEU A 850 -22.97 -2.57 -10.37
CA LEU A 850 -22.63 -1.49 -11.31
C LEU A 850 -22.93 -0.13 -10.70
N SER A 851 -24.13 0.02 -10.15
CA SER A 851 -24.62 1.30 -9.64
C SER A 851 -25.58 1.09 -8.49
N ALA A 852 -25.68 2.10 -7.65
CA ALA A 852 -26.82 2.24 -6.77
C ALA A 852 -27.38 3.66 -6.92
N SER A 853 -28.69 3.79 -7.08
CA SER A 853 -29.35 5.04 -7.44
C SER A 853 -30.72 5.19 -6.79
N LEU A 854 -31.21 6.43 -6.77
CA LEU A 854 -32.62 6.71 -6.51
C LEU A 854 -33.37 6.84 -7.82
N THR A 855 -34.61 6.38 -7.88
CA THR A 855 -35.49 6.60 -9.03
C THR A 855 -36.88 7.03 -8.57
N PRO A 856 -37.47 8.08 -9.17
CA PRO A 856 -38.87 8.41 -8.91
C PRO A 856 -39.78 7.33 -9.52
N SER A 857 -40.89 7.05 -8.84
CA SER A 857 -41.87 6.07 -9.31
C SER A 857 -42.48 6.50 -10.65
N GLN A 858 -42.52 5.57 -11.61
CA GLN A 858 -43.10 5.79 -12.93
C GLN A 858 -44.64 5.89 -12.91
N ASP A 859 -45.28 5.47 -11.81
CA ASP A 859 -46.74 5.47 -11.67
C ASP A 859 -47.34 6.80 -11.19
N GLY A 860 -46.51 7.83 -10.98
CA GLY A 860 -46.95 9.17 -10.58
C GLY A 860 -47.39 9.31 -9.13
N ARG A 861 -47.23 8.28 -8.28
CA ARG A 861 -47.63 8.31 -6.86
C ARG A 861 -46.67 9.07 -5.94
N GLY A 862 -45.57 9.60 -6.47
CA GLY A 862 -44.55 10.34 -5.70
C GLY A 862 -43.63 9.47 -4.85
N ASP A 863 -43.71 8.14 -4.98
CA ASP A 863 -42.83 7.21 -4.29
C ASP A 863 -41.42 7.25 -4.90
N VAL A 864 -40.39 7.15 -4.07
CA VAL A 864 -38.98 7.07 -4.49
C VAL A 864 -38.49 5.66 -4.23
N TRP A 865 -37.72 5.10 -5.16
CA TRP A 865 -37.14 3.76 -5.07
C TRP A 865 -35.62 3.84 -4.96
N VAL A 866 -35.03 2.98 -4.15
CA VAL A 866 -33.60 2.66 -4.19
C VAL A 866 -33.43 1.48 -5.13
N SER A 867 -32.48 1.58 -6.06
CA SER A 867 -32.06 0.47 -6.92
C SER A 867 -30.58 0.22 -6.73
N ALA A 868 -30.19 -1.05 -6.61
CA ALA A 868 -28.80 -1.50 -6.74
C ALA A 868 -28.72 -2.45 -7.94
N ASP A 869 -28.02 -2.03 -8.99
CA ASP A 869 -28.00 -2.71 -10.28
C ASP A 869 -26.79 -3.63 -10.36
N PHE A 870 -27.04 -4.91 -10.67
CA PHE A 870 -26.03 -5.94 -10.74
C PHE A 870 -25.93 -6.55 -12.13
N VAL A 871 -24.71 -6.87 -12.57
CA VAL A 871 -24.46 -7.89 -13.60
C VAL A 871 -24.05 -9.19 -12.94
N GLY A 872 -24.26 -10.33 -13.61
CA GLY A 872 -23.91 -11.66 -13.07
C GLY A 872 -24.81 -12.20 -11.95
N LEU A 873 -25.78 -11.41 -11.47
CA LEU A 873 -26.77 -11.85 -10.48
C LEU A 873 -27.98 -12.50 -11.17
N ALA A 874 -28.29 -13.76 -10.85
CA ALA A 874 -29.47 -14.44 -11.39
C ALA A 874 -30.72 -14.25 -10.51
N LEU A 875 -31.90 -14.47 -11.09
CA LEU A 875 -33.17 -14.43 -10.35
C LEU A 875 -33.20 -15.55 -9.29
N GLY A 876 -33.49 -15.20 -8.04
CA GLY A 876 -33.53 -16.13 -6.92
C GLY A 876 -32.17 -16.42 -6.27
N ASP A 877 -31.07 -15.87 -6.79
CA ASP A 877 -29.74 -16.03 -6.17
C ASP A 877 -29.56 -15.15 -4.93
N PHE A 878 -30.39 -14.12 -4.72
CA PHE A 878 -30.26 -13.20 -3.59
C PHE A 878 -31.54 -13.09 -2.77
N GLU A 879 -31.38 -13.19 -1.46
CA GLU A 879 -32.42 -12.90 -0.46
C GLU A 879 -31.86 -11.90 0.56
N GLY A 880 -32.53 -10.77 0.76
CA GLY A 880 -32.03 -9.76 1.69
C GLY A 880 -32.75 -8.43 1.59
N ALA A 881 -32.24 -7.45 2.34
CA ALA A 881 -32.87 -6.16 2.54
C ALA A 881 -31.86 -5.01 2.45
N PHE A 882 -32.35 -3.83 2.10
CA PHE A 882 -31.64 -2.59 2.37
C PHE A 882 -31.80 -2.24 3.84
N VAL A 883 -30.70 -1.92 4.51
CA VAL A 883 -30.62 -1.68 5.95
C VAL A 883 -29.91 -0.36 6.26
N VAL A 884 -30.44 0.39 7.22
CA VAL A 884 -29.78 1.57 7.80
C VAL A 884 -29.29 1.22 9.21
N GLU A 885 -28.12 1.75 9.57
CA GLU A 885 -27.54 1.59 10.90
C GLU A 885 -28.52 2.14 11.97
N GLY A 886 -28.98 1.28 12.89
CA GLY A 886 -30.03 1.62 13.87
C GLY A 886 -31.39 0.94 13.69
N GLY A 887 -31.59 0.12 12.64
CA GLY A 887 -32.60 -0.96 12.65
C GLY A 887 -33.75 -0.88 11.64
N THR A 888 -33.91 0.22 10.89
CA THR A 888 -34.86 0.27 9.76
C THR A 888 -34.34 -0.55 8.59
N HIS A 889 -35.20 -1.38 8.00
CA HIS A 889 -34.87 -2.21 6.84
C HIS A 889 -36.08 -2.39 5.92
N ALA A 890 -35.83 -2.63 4.64
CA ALA A 890 -36.86 -3.04 3.69
C ALA A 890 -36.31 -4.11 2.74
N GLU A 891 -37.09 -5.18 2.55
CA GLU A 891 -36.75 -6.30 1.67
C GLU A 891 -36.44 -5.81 0.25
N ALA A 892 -35.41 -6.41 -0.34
CA ALA A 892 -34.99 -6.14 -1.69
C ALA A 892 -35.76 -7.05 -2.66
N THR A 893 -36.40 -6.45 -3.65
CA THR A 893 -37.13 -7.15 -4.70
C THR A 893 -36.26 -7.19 -5.97
N PRO A 894 -35.97 -8.38 -6.53
CA PRO A 894 -35.20 -8.49 -7.76
C PRO A 894 -36.06 -8.13 -8.99
N VAL A 895 -35.53 -7.24 -9.83
CA VAL A 895 -36.15 -6.78 -11.08
C VAL A 895 -35.13 -6.89 -12.22
N PRO A 896 -35.35 -7.74 -13.23
CA PRO A 896 -34.40 -7.88 -14.33
C PRO A 896 -34.40 -6.63 -15.22
N TRP A 897 -33.23 -6.26 -15.74
CA TRP A 897 -33.08 -5.15 -16.67
C TRP A 897 -32.18 -5.51 -17.84
N ARG A 898 -32.30 -4.73 -18.92
CA ARG A 898 -31.44 -4.78 -20.10
C ARG A 898 -31.07 -3.36 -20.48
N GLU A 899 -29.78 -3.12 -20.70
CA GLU A 899 -29.30 -1.83 -21.19
C GLU A 899 -29.92 -1.53 -22.57
N GLN A 900 -30.15 -0.25 -22.91
CA GLN A 900 -30.76 0.13 -24.19
C GLN A 900 -29.98 -0.38 -25.42
N SER A 901 -28.65 -0.49 -25.30
CA SER A 901 -27.77 -1.06 -26.34
C SER A 901 -28.05 -2.56 -26.59
N GLY A 902 -28.70 -3.23 -25.64
CA GLY A 902 -28.93 -4.67 -25.63
C GLY A 902 -27.74 -5.51 -25.19
N ILE A 903 -26.57 -4.88 -25.00
CA ILE A 903 -25.27 -5.54 -24.75
C ILE A 903 -25.21 -6.12 -23.33
N ARG A 904 -25.62 -5.34 -22.32
CA ARG A 904 -25.64 -5.77 -20.92
C ARG A 904 -27.06 -6.10 -20.48
N GLN A 905 -27.18 -7.17 -19.71
CA GLN A 905 -28.38 -7.54 -18.99
C GLN A 905 -28.00 -7.82 -17.54
N GLY A 906 -28.92 -7.55 -16.62
CA GLY A 906 -28.64 -7.67 -15.20
C GLY A 906 -29.90 -7.75 -14.35
N MET A 907 -29.68 -7.61 -13.05
CA MET A 907 -30.72 -7.64 -12.03
C MET A 907 -30.59 -6.40 -11.14
N SER A 908 -31.67 -5.65 -10.99
CA SER A 908 -31.77 -4.59 -10.01
C SER A 908 -32.36 -5.18 -8.74
N LEU A 909 -31.71 -4.99 -7.61
CA LEU A 909 -32.30 -5.22 -6.30
C LEU A 909 -32.91 -3.91 -5.85
N GLN A 910 -34.24 -3.86 -5.72
CA GLN A 910 -34.99 -2.62 -5.53
C GLN A 910 -35.83 -2.64 -4.26
N THR A 911 -35.97 -1.49 -3.61
CA THR A 911 -36.95 -1.30 -2.54
C THR A 911 -37.43 0.14 -2.47
N ARG A 912 -38.57 0.37 -1.82
CA ARG A 912 -39.10 1.72 -1.62
C ARG A 912 -38.19 2.47 -0.64
N PHE A 913 -37.81 3.69 -0.99
CA PHE A 913 -37.04 4.57 -0.13
C PHE A 913 -37.87 5.01 1.08
N ASP A 914 -37.34 4.78 2.28
CA ASP A 914 -37.88 5.33 3.51
C ASP A 914 -37.26 6.72 3.75
N PRO A 915 -38.07 7.80 3.92
CA PRO A 915 -37.55 9.14 4.23
C PRO A 915 -36.61 9.20 5.43
N ALA A 916 -36.72 8.28 6.40
CA ALA A 916 -35.82 8.18 7.54
C ALA A 916 -34.38 7.77 7.15
N TRP A 917 -34.17 7.29 5.93
CA TRP A 917 -32.87 6.93 5.36
C TRP A 917 -32.14 8.11 4.71
N ASN A 918 -32.82 9.25 4.51
CA ASN A 918 -32.26 10.43 3.87
C ASN A 918 -30.99 10.92 4.56
N GLY A 919 -29.88 11.00 3.81
CA GLY A 919 -28.57 11.39 4.32
C GLY A 919 -27.93 10.38 5.28
N LYS A 920 -28.48 9.16 5.40
CA LYS A 920 -27.89 8.09 6.22
C LYS A 920 -27.25 7.01 5.36
N PRO A 921 -26.19 6.35 5.86
CA PRO A 921 -25.62 5.17 5.21
C PRO A 921 -26.64 4.03 5.07
N ILE A 922 -26.91 3.62 3.85
CA ILE A 922 -27.77 2.47 3.49
C ILE A 922 -26.89 1.36 2.93
N ARG A 923 -27.01 0.15 3.46
CA ARG A 923 -26.33 -1.03 2.92
C ARG A 923 -27.37 -2.00 2.39
N LEU A 924 -27.08 -2.65 1.26
CA LEU A 924 -27.78 -3.87 0.92
C LEU A 924 -27.14 -5.01 1.72
N LYS A 925 -27.89 -5.75 2.52
CA LYS A 925 -27.41 -6.91 3.28
C LYS A 925 -28.32 -8.10 3.01
N GLY A 926 -27.72 -9.27 2.88
CA GLY A 926 -28.48 -10.49 2.66
C GLY A 926 -27.61 -11.70 2.48
N GLN A 927 -28.17 -12.65 1.76
CA GLN A 927 -27.60 -13.92 1.40
C GLN A 927 -27.56 -14.00 -0.13
N TRP A 928 -26.37 -13.99 -0.72
CA TRP A 928 -26.20 -14.36 -2.13
C TRP A 928 -25.80 -15.82 -2.22
N ARG A 929 -26.68 -16.66 -2.76
CA ARG A 929 -26.59 -18.13 -2.73
C ARG A 929 -26.30 -18.66 -1.32
N GLY A 930 -26.67 -17.92 -0.28
CA GLY A 930 -26.40 -18.17 1.15
C GLY A 930 -24.98 -17.88 1.66
N LEU A 931 -24.18 -17.11 0.92
CA LEU A 931 -23.06 -16.34 1.45
C LEU A 931 -23.57 -15.00 1.98
N ASN A 932 -23.06 -14.57 3.12
CA ASN A 932 -23.29 -13.22 3.61
C ASN A 932 -22.85 -12.23 2.54
N PHE A 933 -23.81 -11.52 1.96
CA PHE A 933 -23.59 -10.52 0.95
C PHE A 933 -23.86 -9.15 1.56
N SER A 934 -22.96 -8.21 1.33
CA SER A 934 -23.20 -6.81 1.64
C SER A 934 -22.64 -5.92 0.53
N ALA A 935 -23.43 -4.92 0.13
CA ALA A 935 -22.98 -3.85 -0.75
C ALA A 935 -23.28 -2.48 -0.12
N GLY A 936 -22.53 -1.45 -0.54
CA GLY A 936 -22.53 -0.13 0.08
C GLY A 936 -21.52 0.01 1.24
N PRO A 937 -21.68 1.02 2.12
CA PRO A 937 -22.87 1.85 2.25
C PRO A 937 -22.96 2.91 1.15
N TRP A 938 -24.17 3.20 0.70
CA TRP A 938 -24.48 4.37 -0.12
C TRP A 938 -25.18 5.40 0.76
N VAL A 939 -24.96 6.67 0.47
CA VAL A 939 -25.72 7.76 1.10
C VAL A 939 -26.53 8.41 0.01
N PHE A 940 -27.85 8.30 0.11
CA PHE A 940 -28.77 8.90 -0.83
C PHE A 940 -29.45 10.11 -0.21
N TYR A 941 -29.70 11.10 -1.06
CA TYR A 941 -30.33 12.34 -0.66
C TYR A 941 -31.61 12.56 -1.47
N VAL A 942 -32.73 12.73 -0.77
CA VAL A 942 -34.01 13.20 -1.33
C VAL A 942 -34.32 14.51 -0.62
N ASP A 943 -34.48 15.60 -1.37
CA ASP A 943 -34.78 16.92 -0.79
C ASP A 943 -33.93 17.27 0.45
N PRO A 944 -32.58 17.19 0.35
CA PRO A 944 -31.70 17.22 1.50
C PRO A 944 -31.76 18.56 2.26
N THR A 945 -31.36 18.48 3.52
CA THR A 945 -30.94 19.63 4.32
C THR A 945 -29.42 19.55 4.50
N PHE A 946 -28.69 20.53 3.98
CA PHE A 946 -27.26 20.69 4.18
C PHE A 946 -27.00 21.82 5.18
N ASP A 947 -26.72 21.44 6.42
CA ASP A 947 -26.36 22.34 7.52
C ASP A 947 -24.87 22.30 7.87
N PHE A 948 -24.10 21.43 7.18
CA PHE A 948 -22.66 21.24 7.34
C PHE A 948 -22.21 20.88 8.78
N SER A 949 -23.13 20.38 9.61
CA SER A 949 -22.85 20.01 10.99
C SER A 949 -21.97 18.76 11.10
N ASP A 950 -22.06 17.84 10.14
CA ASP A 950 -21.09 16.77 9.95
C ASP A 950 -19.86 17.31 9.22
N TRP A 951 -18.78 17.51 9.99
CA TRP A 951 -17.51 18.03 9.50
C TRP A 951 -16.91 17.21 8.35
N ARG A 952 -17.28 15.93 8.22
CA ARG A 952 -16.77 15.05 7.14
C ARG A 952 -17.35 15.40 5.78
N MET A 953 -18.47 16.13 5.74
CA MET A 953 -19.22 16.46 4.53
C MET A 953 -19.36 15.24 3.59
N PRO A 954 -19.98 14.13 4.05
CA PRO A 954 -20.00 12.88 3.32
C PRO A 954 -20.57 13.03 1.91
N GLY A 955 -19.77 12.67 0.90
CA GLY A 955 -20.12 12.75 -0.52
C GLY A 955 -19.92 14.12 -1.17
N TRP A 956 -19.44 15.13 -0.43
CA TRP A 956 -19.06 16.42 -1.02
C TRP A 956 -17.65 16.33 -1.63
N GLU A 957 -17.49 16.96 -2.79
CA GLU A 957 -16.22 17.09 -3.48
C GLU A 957 -15.68 18.51 -3.30
N VAL A 958 -14.43 18.63 -2.87
CA VAL A 958 -13.74 19.92 -2.66
C VAL A 958 -12.51 19.94 -3.56
N GLN A 959 -12.41 20.94 -4.42
CA GLN A 959 -11.29 21.20 -5.33
C GLN A 959 -10.79 22.62 -5.10
N GLY A 960 -9.48 22.84 -5.23
CA GLY A 960 -8.85 24.15 -5.01
C GLY A 960 -8.00 24.20 -3.75
N ASN A 961 -7.65 25.41 -3.31
CA ASN A 961 -6.75 25.66 -2.19
C ASN A 961 -7.47 26.18 -0.93
N PHE A 962 -8.75 25.84 -0.74
CA PHE A 962 -9.52 26.21 0.45
C PHE A 962 -8.89 25.64 1.72
N ALA A 963 -8.65 26.51 2.71
CA ALA A 963 -7.97 26.11 3.95
C ALA A 963 -8.90 25.58 5.06
N GLU A 964 -10.18 25.94 5.07
CA GLU A 964 -11.15 25.52 6.09
C GLU A 964 -12.50 25.16 5.45
N THR A 965 -12.85 23.87 5.43
CA THR A 965 -14.13 23.38 4.87
C THR A 965 -14.59 22.12 5.63
N PRO A 966 -15.80 22.11 6.25
CA PRO A 966 -16.70 23.25 6.39
C PRO A 966 -16.13 24.30 7.35
N THR A 967 -16.69 25.49 7.30
CA THR A 967 -16.23 26.69 8.01
C THR A 967 -16.91 26.83 9.38
N TYR A 968 -16.12 27.12 10.41
CA TYR A 968 -16.59 27.48 11.76
C TYR A 968 -16.02 28.84 12.18
N SER A 969 -16.51 29.92 11.56
CA SER A 969 -15.99 31.26 11.77
C SER A 969 -16.78 32.05 12.84
N THR A 970 -16.05 32.75 13.70
CA THR A 970 -16.60 33.68 14.70
C THR A 970 -16.10 35.11 14.49
N ARG A 971 -15.43 35.41 13.35
CA ARG A 971 -14.81 36.73 13.12
C ARG A 971 -15.81 37.88 13.13
N MET A 972 -17.04 37.60 12.72
CA MET A 972 -18.15 38.53 12.71
C MET A 972 -19.49 37.80 12.64
N ASN A 973 -20.57 38.56 12.54
CA ASN A 973 -21.91 37.98 12.39
C ASN A 973 -22.21 37.67 10.92
N PHE A 974 -22.09 36.40 10.54
CA PHE A 974 -22.43 35.88 9.22
C PHE A 974 -23.93 35.66 8.97
N GLY A 975 -24.79 35.94 9.95
CA GLY A 975 -26.23 35.64 9.87
C GLY A 975 -26.59 34.20 10.29
N VAL A 976 -25.63 33.45 10.83
CA VAL A 976 -25.81 32.14 11.46
C VAL A 976 -25.49 32.22 12.97
N ALA A 977 -25.89 31.21 13.74
CA ALA A 977 -25.59 31.17 15.16
C ALA A 977 -24.06 31.01 15.38
N PRO A 978 -23.49 31.53 16.49
CA PRO A 978 -22.08 31.30 16.81
C PRO A 978 -21.75 29.80 16.87
N GLY A 979 -20.75 29.37 16.11
CA GLY A 979 -20.33 27.97 16.03
C GLY A 979 -21.17 27.09 15.10
N GLU A 980 -22.18 27.66 14.42
CA GLU A 980 -22.91 26.99 13.33
C GLU A 980 -22.01 26.88 12.10
N ALA A 981 -22.00 25.71 11.46
CA ALA A 981 -21.19 25.44 10.29
C ALA A 981 -21.79 26.06 9.02
N PHE A 982 -20.94 26.50 8.11
CA PHE A 982 -21.31 26.92 6.76
C PHE A 982 -20.13 26.67 5.80
N ILE A 983 -20.25 27.07 4.53
CA ILE A 983 -19.13 27.07 3.58
C ILE A 983 -18.71 28.50 3.35
N GLY A 984 -17.48 28.88 3.72
CA GLY A 984 -16.87 30.16 3.41
C GLY A 984 -15.53 29.95 2.69
N THR A 985 -15.39 30.47 1.47
CA THR A 985 -14.26 30.12 0.60
C THR A 985 -12.98 30.92 0.86
N CYS A 986 -13.02 31.99 1.66
CA CYS A 986 -11.84 32.78 2.04
C CYS A 986 -11.27 32.43 3.43
N GLU A 987 -11.91 31.58 4.23
CA GLU A 987 -11.50 31.44 5.62
C GLU A 987 -10.16 30.70 5.71
N ASN A 988 -9.16 31.37 6.30
CA ASN A 988 -7.76 30.92 6.24
C ASN A 988 -7.43 29.81 7.23
N GLY A 989 -8.44 29.25 7.88
CA GLY A 989 -8.22 28.21 8.87
C GLY A 989 -7.44 28.69 10.07
N LYS A 990 -7.21 30.00 10.31
CA LYS A 990 -6.47 30.59 11.45
C LYS A 990 -7.24 31.73 12.15
N GLY A 991 -8.53 31.89 11.84
CA GLY A 991 -9.38 32.95 12.38
C GLY A 991 -9.32 34.27 11.61
N GLY A 992 -8.64 34.29 10.46
CA GLY A 992 -8.69 35.37 9.49
C GLY A 992 -9.25 34.89 8.15
N TYR A 993 -9.04 35.68 7.10
CA TYR A 993 -9.44 35.37 5.74
C TYR A 993 -8.29 35.63 4.76
N ASP A 994 -8.35 34.98 3.60
CA ASP A 994 -7.46 35.15 2.45
C ASP A 994 -8.31 35.01 1.17
N ASP A 995 -8.55 36.13 0.51
CA ASP A 995 -9.33 36.18 -0.74
C ASP A 995 -8.54 35.67 -1.95
N THR A 996 -7.31 35.15 -1.78
CA THR A 996 -6.56 34.51 -2.87
C THR A 996 -6.93 33.04 -3.08
N TYR A 997 -7.79 32.49 -2.21
CA TYR A 997 -8.27 31.13 -2.37
C TYR A 997 -9.25 31.02 -3.53
N THR A 998 -9.15 29.92 -4.26
CA THR A 998 -9.99 29.61 -5.41
C THR A 998 -10.26 28.11 -5.46
N GLY A 999 -11.40 27.73 -6.01
CA GLY A 999 -11.80 26.34 -6.09
C GLY A 999 -13.29 26.14 -6.32
N ARG A 1000 -13.71 24.88 -6.18
CA ARG A 1000 -15.10 24.45 -6.35
C ARG A 1000 -15.48 23.45 -5.26
N ILE A 1001 -16.68 23.58 -4.72
CA ILE A 1001 -17.26 22.64 -3.74
C ILE A 1001 -18.58 22.13 -4.31
N THR A 1002 -18.65 20.84 -4.58
CA THR A 1002 -19.80 20.19 -5.22
C THR A 1002 -20.48 19.25 -4.23
N SER A 1003 -21.80 19.34 -4.09
CA SER A 1003 -22.58 18.45 -3.22
C SER A 1003 -22.68 17.04 -3.80
N PRO A 1004 -22.98 16.03 -2.96
CA PRO A 1004 -23.50 14.77 -3.49
C PRO A 1004 -24.77 15.03 -4.31
N PRO A 1005 -25.07 14.17 -5.31
CA PRO A 1005 -26.32 14.26 -6.06
C PRO A 1005 -27.51 13.99 -5.14
N PHE A 1006 -28.60 14.71 -5.38
CA PHE A 1006 -29.86 14.52 -4.66
C PHE A 1006 -31.05 14.54 -5.61
N LEU A 1007 -32.06 13.72 -5.29
CA LEU A 1007 -33.33 13.74 -5.99
C LEU A 1007 -34.21 14.88 -5.43
N LEU A 1008 -34.60 15.80 -6.31
CA LEU A 1008 -35.50 16.90 -5.95
C LEU A 1008 -36.96 16.44 -6.11
N THR A 1009 -37.77 16.48 -5.05
CA THR A 1009 -39.23 16.26 -5.14
C THR A 1009 -40.03 17.49 -4.70
N LYS A 1010 -39.42 18.40 -3.95
CA LYS A 1010 -40.03 19.65 -3.48
C LYS A 1010 -39.98 20.79 -4.52
N PRO A 1011 -40.88 21.78 -4.41
CA PRO A 1011 -40.96 22.89 -5.38
C PRO A 1011 -39.88 23.96 -5.20
N ARG A 1012 -39.27 24.06 -4.01
CA ARG A 1012 -38.39 25.19 -3.64
C ARG A 1012 -37.12 24.72 -2.96
N ILE A 1013 -36.06 25.52 -3.10
CA ILE A 1013 -34.82 25.41 -2.31
C ILE A 1013 -34.57 26.74 -1.63
N ARG A 1014 -34.35 26.71 -0.31
CA ARG A 1014 -33.94 27.85 0.51
C ARG A 1014 -32.48 27.67 0.90
N LEU A 1015 -31.70 28.74 0.81
CA LEU A 1015 -30.30 28.77 1.20
C LEU A 1015 -29.90 30.15 1.70
N LEU A 1016 -28.88 30.23 2.56
CA LEU A 1016 -28.25 31.49 2.94
C LEU A 1016 -27.04 31.73 2.03
N VAL A 1017 -26.95 32.94 1.45
CA VAL A 1017 -25.84 33.33 0.56
C VAL A 1017 -25.27 34.70 0.99
N GLY A 1018 -23.96 34.79 1.07
CA GLY A 1018 -23.17 35.99 1.34
C GLY A 1018 -21.87 36.00 0.52
N GLY A 1019 -20.96 36.92 0.80
CA GLY A 1019 -19.69 37.10 0.07
C GLY A 1019 -19.81 38.04 -1.14
N GLY A 1020 -18.99 37.79 -2.16
CA GLY A 1020 -18.86 38.60 -3.36
C GLY A 1020 -20.02 38.51 -4.35
N SER A 1021 -20.09 39.53 -5.21
CA SER A 1021 -21.10 39.67 -6.27
C SER A 1021 -20.56 39.45 -7.68
N GLY A 1022 -19.29 39.05 -7.79
CA GLY A 1022 -18.59 38.83 -9.05
C GLY A 1022 -19.12 37.64 -9.87
N PRO A 1023 -18.87 37.59 -11.19
CA PRO A 1023 -19.29 36.50 -12.04
C PRO A 1023 -18.63 35.15 -11.70
N GLY A 1024 -17.41 35.15 -11.15
CA GLY A 1024 -16.63 33.97 -10.77
C GLY A 1024 -16.82 33.52 -9.32
N VAL A 1025 -17.70 34.17 -8.54
CA VAL A 1025 -18.05 33.79 -7.15
C VAL A 1025 -19.55 33.57 -7.03
N TYR A 1026 -19.99 32.32 -6.94
CA TYR A 1026 -21.42 31.99 -6.94
C TYR A 1026 -21.74 30.60 -6.36
N VAL A 1027 -23.00 30.41 -5.98
CA VAL A 1027 -23.58 29.10 -5.72
C VAL A 1027 -24.64 28.82 -6.78
N ALA A 1028 -24.59 27.64 -7.37
CA ALA A 1028 -25.50 27.21 -8.41
C ALA A 1028 -26.19 25.89 -8.07
N LEU A 1029 -27.41 25.73 -8.55
CA LEU A 1029 -28.07 24.44 -8.71
C LEU A 1029 -27.76 23.95 -10.12
N ILE A 1030 -27.19 22.75 -10.24
CA ILE A 1030 -26.79 22.17 -11.52
C ILE A 1030 -27.47 20.80 -11.73
N ASP A 1031 -27.66 20.41 -12.99
CA ASP A 1031 -28.05 19.04 -13.35
C ASP A 1031 -26.84 18.12 -13.59
N ASP A 1032 -27.09 16.87 -13.96
CA ASP A 1032 -26.06 15.85 -14.22
C ASP A 1032 -25.14 16.16 -15.42
N GLN A 1033 -25.42 17.21 -16.19
CA GLN A 1033 -24.61 17.71 -17.31
C GLN A 1033 -23.89 19.01 -16.96
N ASP A 1034 -23.80 19.33 -15.67
CA ASP A 1034 -23.24 20.58 -15.12
C ASP A 1034 -23.94 21.86 -15.61
N LYS A 1035 -25.17 21.75 -16.13
CA LYS A 1035 -25.92 22.92 -16.58
C LYS A 1035 -26.47 23.68 -15.37
N GLN A 1036 -26.15 24.97 -15.29
CA GLN A 1036 -26.69 25.87 -14.27
C GLN A 1036 -28.19 26.11 -14.48
N LEU A 1037 -28.99 25.71 -13.50
CA LEU A 1037 -30.44 25.87 -13.47
C LEU A 1037 -30.84 27.11 -12.65
N GLN A 1038 -30.16 27.33 -11.53
CA GLN A 1038 -30.33 28.48 -10.66
C GLN A 1038 -28.95 28.95 -10.19
N VAL A 1039 -28.80 30.25 -9.96
CA VAL A 1039 -27.55 30.84 -9.49
C VAL A 1039 -27.85 31.94 -8.48
N ALA A 1040 -27.08 32.00 -7.41
CA ALA A 1040 -27.10 33.05 -6.42
C ALA A 1040 -25.70 33.54 -6.12
N ARG A 1041 -25.60 34.82 -5.76
CA ARG A 1041 -24.35 35.52 -5.44
C ARG A 1041 -24.52 36.33 -4.17
N GLY A 1042 -23.40 36.63 -3.53
CA GLY A 1042 -23.36 37.59 -2.45
C GLY A 1042 -23.60 39.03 -2.93
N GLN A 1043 -23.59 39.96 -1.98
CA GLN A 1043 -23.80 41.39 -2.23
C GLN A 1043 -22.61 42.20 -1.71
N ASN A 1044 -21.40 41.66 -1.87
CA ASN A 1044 -20.17 42.17 -1.26
C ASN A 1044 -20.38 42.35 0.26
N SER A 1045 -20.86 41.29 0.91
CA SER A 1045 -21.24 41.29 2.32
C SER A 1045 -21.13 39.90 2.92
N GLU A 1046 -20.41 39.81 4.04
CA GLU A 1046 -20.21 38.58 4.80
C GLU A 1046 -21.48 38.02 5.42
N ARG A 1047 -22.39 38.92 5.82
CA ARG A 1047 -23.70 38.53 6.33
C ARG A 1047 -24.49 37.83 5.24
N MET A 1048 -24.71 36.53 5.40
CA MET A 1048 -25.53 35.73 4.50
C MET A 1048 -27.02 36.11 4.65
N ARG A 1049 -27.74 36.13 3.53
CA ARG A 1049 -29.17 36.41 3.46
C ARG A 1049 -29.90 35.24 2.80
N GLU A 1050 -31.16 35.05 3.16
CA GLU A 1050 -31.97 33.99 2.56
C GLU A 1050 -32.20 34.28 1.08
N VAL A 1051 -31.94 33.26 0.27
CA VAL A 1051 -32.26 33.14 -1.15
C VAL A 1051 -33.28 32.02 -1.28
N LEU A 1052 -34.29 32.26 -2.11
CA LEU A 1052 -35.32 31.29 -2.45
C LEU A 1052 -35.22 30.99 -3.96
N TRP A 1053 -35.04 29.73 -4.30
CA TRP A 1053 -35.11 29.24 -5.67
C TRP A 1053 -36.42 28.48 -5.88
N GLU A 1054 -37.17 28.87 -6.91
CA GLU A 1054 -38.33 28.14 -7.41
C GLU A 1054 -37.85 27.11 -8.43
N VAL A 1055 -38.01 25.82 -8.13
CA VAL A 1055 -37.42 24.70 -8.88
C VAL A 1055 -38.45 23.62 -9.23
N SER A 1056 -39.74 23.97 -9.19
CA SER A 1056 -40.86 23.06 -9.44
C SER A 1056 -40.76 22.33 -10.78
N GLU A 1057 -40.20 22.96 -11.81
CA GLU A 1057 -39.97 22.38 -13.15
C GLU A 1057 -38.85 21.32 -13.19
N HIS A 1058 -38.09 21.16 -12.11
CA HIS A 1058 -36.99 20.20 -11.99
C HIS A 1058 -37.31 19.03 -11.05
N ARG A 1059 -38.55 18.93 -10.55
CA ARG A 1059 -38.97 17.80 -9.73
C ARG A 1059 -38.78 16.47 -10.47
N GLY A 1060 -38.31 15.46 -9.73
CA GLY A 1060 -37.96 14.14 -10.25
C GLY A 1060 -36.57 14.05 -10.90
N LYS A 1061 -35.80 15.14 -10.93
CA LYS A 1061 -34.42 15.15 -11.44
C LYS A 1061 -33.39 15.00 -10.32
N HIS A 1062 -32.27 14.38 -10.64
CA HIS A 1062 -31.07 14.43 -9.82
C HIS A 1062 -30.35 15.76 -10.08
N LEU A 1063 -30.01 16.46 -9.01
CA LEU A 1063 -29.37 17.77 -9.04
C LEU A 1063 -28.20 17.79 -8.06
N ARG A 1064 -27.32 18.78 -8.23
CA ARG A 1064 -26.23 19.08 -7.29
C ARG A 1064 -26.18 20.57 -6.98
N LEU A 1065 -25.61 20.91 -5.84
CA LEU A 1065 -25.15 22.26 -5.56
C LEU A 1065 -23.68 22.37 -5.97
N LEU A 1066 -23.34 23.46 -6.64
CA LEU A 1066 -21.99 23.83 -7.01
C LEU A 1066 -21.68 25.20 -6.42
N ILE A 1067 -20.69 25.26 -5.53
CA ILE A 1067 -20.16 26.50 -4.95
C ILE A 1067 -18.84 26.78 -5.66
N VAL A 1068 -18.69 27.96 -6.25
CA VAL A 1068 -17.54 28.35 -7.08
C VAL A 1068 -16.92 29.62 -6.53
N ASP A 1069 -15.59 29.60 -6.49
CA ASP A 1069 -14.76 30.75 -6.21
C ASP A 1069 -13.55 30.76 -7.17
N GLU A 1070 -13.55 31.67 -8.14
CA GLU A 1070 -12.50 31.81 -9.15
C GLU A 1070 -11.93 33.24 -9.21
N GLU A 1071 -12.23 34.07 -8.21
CA GLU A 1071 -11.80 35.47 -8.17
C GLU A 1071 -10.83 35.71 -7.01
N THR A 1072 -9.81 36.55 -7.21
CA THR A 1072 -8.83 36.87 -6.15
C THR A 1072 -8.90 38.33 -5.68
N GLY A 1073 -9.99 39.03 -5.99
CA GLY A 1073 -10.22 40.42 -5.57
C GLY A 1073 -10.66 40.52 -4.10
N GLY A 1074 -10.81 41.72 -3.54
CA GLY A 1074 -11.21 41.89 -2.12
C GLY A 1074 -12.64 41.46 -1.74
N TRP A 1075 -13.35 40.79 -2.67
CA TRP A 1075 -14.61 40.08 -2.48
C TRP A 1075 -14.60 38.77 -3.29
N GLY A 1076 -13.42 38.24 -3.58
CA GLY A 1076 -13.20 36.96 -4.25
C GLY A 1076 -13.46 35.81 -3.30
N HIS A 1077 -14.71 35.71 -2.83
CA HIS A 1077 -15.19 34.61 -1.99
C HIS A 1077 -16.71 34.53 -1.94
N ILE A 1078 -17.24 33.40 -1.50
CA ILE A 1078 -18.65 33.18 -1.25
C ILE A 1078 -18.90 32.47 0.08
N ASN A 1079 -20.02 32.83 0.73
CA ASN A 1079 -20.50 32.16 1.94
C ASN A 1079 -21.86 31.48 1.66
N VAL A 1080 -22.01 30.20 1.99
CA VAL A 1080 -23.23 29.41 1.77
C VAL A 1080 -23.60 28.59 3.01
N GLY A 1081 -24.85 28.67 3.46
CA GLY A 1081 -25.33 27.92 4.64
C GLY A 1081 -26.81 27.56 4.60
N ARG A 1082 -27.25 26.69 5.51
CA ARG A 1082 -28.66 26.25 5.71
C ARG A 1082 -29.41 25.92 4.42
N VAL A 1083 -28.83 25.10 3.55
CA VAL A 1083 -29.50 24.73 2.31
C VAL A 1083 -30.58 23.70 2.62
N ARG A 1084 -31.83 23.93 2.19
CA ARG A 1084 -32.93 23.00 2.43
C ARG A 1084 -33.99 23.07 1.33
N CYS A 1085 -34.50 21.91 0.96
CA CYS A 1085 -35.66 21.81 0.08
C CYS A 1085 -36.97 22.00 0.88
N ALA A 1086 -37.90 22.81 0.37
CA ALA A 1086 -39.10 23.23 1.09
C ALA A 1086 -40.36 23.18 0.21
N ASP A 1087 -41.51 22.85 0.81
CA ASP A 1087 -42.82 22.93 0.15
C ASP A 1087 -43.35 24.37 0.11
N GLU A 1088 -43.01 25.15 1.15
CA GLU A 1088 -43.37 26.57 1.31
C GLU A 1088 -42.14 27.48 1.35
#